data_AF-A0A0P7YNL0-F1
#
_entry.id   AF-A0A0P7YNL0-F1
#
_cell.length_a   1.000
_cell.length_b   1.000
_cell.length_c   1.000
_cell.angle_alpha   90.00
_cell.angle_beta   90.00
_cell.angle_gamma   90.00
#
_symmetry.space_group_name_H-M   'P 1'
#
loop_
_entity.id
_entity.type
_entity.pdbx_description
1 polymer ?
#
loop_
_entity_poly.entity_id
_entity_poly.type
_entity_poly.pdbx_seq_one_letter_code
_entity_poly.pdbx_strand_id
1 'polypeptide(L)'
;MKKRQALVVGINDYLFQHELRTPANDANAVAQKLMELGFEVTGLPSASTQEAWRVHQEKELLTHELEGAITKLFALNANVSIPETALLFFAGHGLRKEIGNFSKGFLATSRVDRKESWGFPLKELREILEKSPVKQQIVILDCCYAGELLNFDEADPGDGETISRCFIAACREFEPAYEPTTGEHSILTEALLQGLQQEGFISNITICQWIETALKTRNQTPICRKWGEIVLRDPGLELPEDPPDDCPCPYKGLEAFQEEDAKYFFGREKLTQTLVNRLRDSQLLAVLGISGSGKSSVVRAGLIPNLKQGKTLSESKTWKICAPFTPGDDPLASLAQVLVNEKLCTSEQATQELAKGAKGLHRLISPANAPCVFVVDQFEQVFTPSQDPAKRKQFFDCLLGATDSDSLRDKGGWGRSATSPLRVIITMRADFLGKCAEYPQLAKLIETHQAIVTEMKEAELREAIGKPAKKVNWNIPPDLENLMVADVQKSPGSLPLLQDILKQLWHRRSQRLTVQTYQDMGGVQKALQNRANKVYYQTLSSEQQAIARSIFLKLTQLLENSKPIARQVRKSELTDLPYPPEEVETVLEKLEAARLIVTSELEARGNPEEKIIVVDVAHESLISNWKQLERWVKENFDAKRQEEDIQKKTRDWADKGKRREGLLRGLDLAEVELFEREHSQTFPLSPLAREFVRKSIRQRRNSRLLGIGAVVTVFSVVTGLWLNAQRQATIANLRANAAQAQHLLSTPQPLEGLVLAIQATGESQGQLRRVMSSAQSSLLTGIQTTREQNRLRGHQGGVNAVAISPDGETIVSGSWDDTLRLWNRQGEQLAVLRGHQSSVTAVAISPDGETIVSGSGDNTLRLWNRQGEQLAVLRGHQDWVTAVAISPDGETIVSGSWDDTLRLWNRQGEQLAVLRG
;
A
#
# COMPACT_ATOMS: atom_id res chain seq x y z
N MET A 1 -31.09 33.26 8.68
CA MET A 1 -30.26 32.86 7.52
C MET A 1 -28.82 33.26 7.81
N LYS A 2 -27.86 32.37 7.50
CA LYS A 2 -26.42 32.62 7.66
C LYS A 2 -26.03 33.86 6.85
N LYS A 3 -25.34 34.84 7.45
CA LYS A 3 -25.01 36.10 6.77
C LYS A 3 -23.87 35.88 5.77
N ARG A 4 -24.20 35.86 4.47
CA ARG A 4 -23.24 35.69 3.36
C ARG A 4 -23.06 37.01 2.64
N GLN A 5 -21.82 37.45 2.46
CA GLN A 5 -21.52 38.72 1.79
C GLN A 5 -20.51 38.51 0.67
N ALA A 6 -20.66 39.26 -0.42
CA ALA A 6 -19.72 39.23 -1.54
C ALA A 6 -19.38 40.64 -2.02
N LEU A 7 -18.12 40.82 -2.42
CA LEU A 7 -17.63 41.98 -3.16
C LEU A 7 -17.24 41.51 -4.56
N VAL A 8 -17.87 42.05 -5.59
CA VAL A 8 -17.52 41.81 -6.99
C VAL A 8 -16.91 43.08 -7.56
N VAL A 9 -15.77 42.95 -8.24
CA VAL A 9 -15.02 44.07 -8.80
C VAL A 9 -14.74 43.79 -10.26
N GLY A 10 -15.07 44.73 -11.15
CA GLY A 10 -14.82 44.63 -12.58
C GLY A 10 -14.38 45.98 -13.13
N ILE A 11 -13.17 46.06 -13.68
CA ILE A 11 -12.60 47.34 -14.15
C ILE A 11 -12.22 47.23 -15.62
N ASN A 12 -12.92 47.99 -16.46
CA ASN A 12 -12.71 48.05 -17.90
C ASN A 12 -11.79 49.20 -18.32
N ASP A 13 -11.99 50.38 -17.73
CA ASP A 13 -11.31 51.62 -18.12
C ASP A 13 -10.11 51.93 -17.20
N TYR A 14 -8.97 52.26 -17.82
CA TYR A 14 -7.70 52.56 -17.19
C TYR A 14 -7.02 53.75 -17.85
N LEU A 15 -6.59 54.71 -17.04
CA LEU A 15 -5.98 55.95 -17.52
C LEU A 15 -4.61 55.76 -18.20
N PHE A 16 -3.84 54.76 -17.75
CA PHE A 16 -2.46 54.52 -18.22
C PHE A 16 -2.21 53.06 -18.64
N GLN A 17 -3.25 52.23 -18.73
CA GLN A 17 -3.17 50.83 -19.19
C GLN A 17 -4.15 50.63 -20.36
N HIS A 18 -4.09 49.48 -21.03
CA HIS A 18 -5.06 49.15 -22.07
C HIS A 18 -6.44 48.87 -21.47
N GLU A 19 -7.50 49.37 -22.12
CA GLU A 19 -8.88 49.06 -21.75
C GLU A 19 -9.19 47.56 -21.94
N LEU A 20 -10.01 47.01 -21.06
CA LEU A 20 -10.51 45.64 -21.10
C LEU A 20 -12.01 45.63 -21.44
N ARG A 21 -12.50 44.59 -22.11
CA ARG A 21 -13.91 44.56 -22.59
C ARG A 21 -14.86 43.82 -21.66
N THR A 22 -14.42 42.72 -21.06
CA THR A 22 -15.25 41.79 -20.27
C THR A 22 -15.37 42.04 -18.75
N PRO A 23 -14.45 42.70 -18.02
CA PRO A 23 -14.45 42.67 -16.55
C PRO A 23 -15.74 43.10 -15.83
N ALA A 24 -16.39 44.19 -16.26
CA ALA A 24 -17.64 44.63 -15.69
C ALA A 24 -18.79 43.65 -15.98
N ASN A 25 -18.80 43.03 -17.17
CA ASN A 25 -19.79 42.01 -17.53
C ASN A 25 -19.60 40.74 -16.69
N ASP A 26 -18.34 40.32 -16.51
CA ASP A 26 -17.97 39.18 -15.66
C ASP A 26 -18.42 39.39 -14.21
N ALA A 27 -18.07 40.55 -13.63
CA ALA A 27 -18.45 40.89 -12.27
C ALA A 27 -19.99 40.94 -12.10
N ASN A 28 -20.72 41.49 -13.07
CA ASN A 28 -22.18 41.54 -13.05
C ASN A 28 -22.82 40.16 -13.17
N ALA A 29 -22.30 39.25 -14.01
CA ALA A 29 -22.81 37.89 -14.15
C ALA A 29 -22.56 37.05 -12.88
N VAL A 30 -21.36 37.16 -12.30
CA VAL A 30 -21.03 36.52 -11.02
C VAL A 30 -21.91 37.08 -9.90
N ALA A 31 -22.15 38.39 -9.85
CA ALA A 31 -23.04 39.01 -8.88
C ALA A 31 -24.43 38.38 -8.88
N GLN A 32 -25.02 38.20 -10.06
CA GLN A 32 -26.36 37.61 -10.21
C GLN A 32 -26.40 36.19 -9.65
N LYS A 33 -25.39 35.35 -9.98
CA LYS A 33 -25.31 33.97 -9.45
C LYS A 33 -25.09 33.92 -7.95
N LEU A 34 -24.29 34.83 -7.38
CA LEU A 34 -24.10 34.88 -5.94
C LEU A 34 -25.38 35.32 -5.22
N MET A 35 -26.16 36.25 -5.79
CA MET A 35 -27.47 36.62 -5.23
C MET A 35 -28.46 35.43 -5.26
N GLU A 36 -28.48 34.63 -6.33
CA GLU A 36 -29.27 33.38 -6.39
C GLU A 36 -28.86 32.38 -5.27
N LEU A 37 -27.58 32.39 -4.89
CA LEU A 37 -27.03 31.56 -3.80
C LEU A 37 -27.15 32.20 -2.40
N GLY A 38 -27.88 33.31 -2.29
CA GLY A 38 -28.20 33.99 -1.03
C GLY A 38 -27.10 34.89 -0.48
N PHE A 39 -26.17 35.37 -1.32
CA PHE A 39 -25.19 36.40 -0.93
C PHE A 39 -25.78 37.81 -1.03
N GLU A 40 -25.45 38.65 -0.06
CA GLU A 40 -25.57 40.10 -0.17
C GLU A 40 -24.36 40.63 -0.95
N VAL A 41 -24.58 41.12 -2.17
CA VAL A 41 -23.49 41.49 -3.09
C VAL A 41 -23.29 43.01 -3.15
N THR A 42 -22.04 43.47 -3.07
CA THR A 42 -21.61 44.83 -3.40
C THR A 42 -20.75 44.81 -4.66
N GLY A 43 -21.03 45.70 -5.62
CA GLY A 43 -20.30 45.81 -6.88
C GLY A 43 -19.46 47.08 -6.96
N LEU A 44 -18.22 46.96 -7.43
CA LEU A 44 -17.33 48.10 -7.67
C LEU A 44 -16.72 48.11 -9.09
N PRO A 45 -16.63 49.29 -9.73
CA PRO A 45 -17.22 50.57 -9.32
C PRO A 45 -18.74 50.56 -9.45
N SER A 46 -19.45 51.04 -8.43
CA SER A 46 -20.92 50.91 -8.36
C SER A 46 -21.65 51.82 -9.36
N ALA A 47 -22.67 51.28 -10.03
CA ALA A 47 -23.54 51.98 -10.96
C ALA A 47 -24.37 53.09 -10.30
N SER A 48 -24.94 52.84 -9.14
CA SER A 48 -25.68 53.85 -8.36
C SER A 48 -25.85 53.41 -6.90
N THR A 49 -26.29 54.34 -6.04
CA THR A 49 -26.63 54.01 -4.65
C THR A 49 -27.83 53.05 -4.54
N GLN A 50 -28.70 52.98 -5.56
CA GLN A 50 -29.86 52.09 -5.59
C GLN A 50 -29.52 50.70 -6.14
N GLU A 51 -28.53 50.60 -7.03
CA GLU A 51 -28.04 49.36 -7.62
C GLU A 51 -26.60 49.08 -7.16
N ALA A 52 -26.39 49.10 -5.85
CA ALA A 52 -25.06 48.99 -5.25
C ALA A 52 -24.32 47.68 -5.60
N TRP A 53 -25.04 46.64 -6.02
CA TRP A 53 -24.49 45.36 -6.47
C TRP A 53 -23.98 45.38 -7.92
N ARG A 54 -24.40 46.34 -8.76
CA ARG A 54 -24.01 46.43 -10.17
C ARG A 54 -22.69 47.17 -10.36
N VAL A 55 -21.85 46.60 -11.21
CA VAL A 55 -20.58 47.17 -11.66
C VAL A 55 -20.80 47.99 -12.92
N HIS A 56 -20.37 49.25 -12.91
CA HIS A 56 -20.47 50.19 -14.03
C HIS A 56 -19.22 50.16 -14.89
N GLN A 57 -19.39 50.02 -16.21
CA GLN A 57 -18.27 49.82 -17.13
C GLN A 57 -17.35 51.05 -17.27
N GLU A 58 -17.92 52.26 -17.31
CA GLU A 58 -17.18 53.51 -17.62
C GLU A 58 -16.77 54.32 -16.38
N LYS A 59 -17.00 53.79 -15.17
CA LYS A 59 -16.70 54.53 -13.94
C LYS A 59 -15.32 54.16 -13.44
N GLU A 60 -14.55 55.14 -12.99
CA GLU A 60 -13.25 54.89 -12.38
C GLU A 60 -13.40 54.25 -10.99
N LEU A 61 -12.48 53.35 -10.65
CA LEU A 61 -12.29 52.85 -9.29
C LEU A 61 -10.91 53.29 -8.77
N LEU A 62 -10.89 53.89 -7.57
CA LEU A 62 -9.65 54.34 -6.93
C LEU A 62 -9.15 53.30 -5.92
N THR A 63 -7.83 53.28 -5.67
CA THR A 63 -7.19 52.27 -4.79
C THR A 63 -7.75 52.28 -3.36
N HIS A 64 -7.97 53.46 -2.79
CA HIS A 64 -8.53 53.58 -1.43
C HIS A 64 -10.00 53.12 -1.33
N GLU A 65 -10.76 53.20 -2.43
CA GLU A 65 -12.14 52.71 -2.48
C GLU A 65 -12.17 51.17 -2.47
N LEU A 66 -11.27 50.55 -3.23
CA LEU A 66 -11.09 49.10 -3.25
C LEU A 66 -10.62 48.57 -1.88
N GLU A 67 -9.60 49.19 -1.30
CA GLU A 67 -9.07 48.85 0.04
C GLU A 67 -10.16 48.96 1.12
N GLY A 68 -10.91 50.06 1.12
CA GLY A 68 -12.01 50.28 2.06
C GLY A 68 -13.11 49.23 1.95
N ALA A 69 -13.43 48.80 0.73
CA ALA A 69 -14.43 47.76 0.48
C ALA A 69 -13.96 46.36 0.90
N ILE A 70 -12.72 45.99 0.61
CA ILE A 70 -12.12 44.71 1.04
C ILE A 70 -12.07 44.65 2.58
N THR A 71 -11.61 45.72 3.23
CA THR A 71 -11.54 45.83 4.69
C THR A 71 -12.92 45.69 5.34
N LYS A 72 -13.96 46.26 4.72
CA LYS A 72 -15.35 46.13 5.17
C LYS A 72 -15.88 44.71 4.99
N LEU A 73 -15.63 44.07 3.84
CA LEU A 73 -16.09 42.71 3.53
C LEU A 73 -15.55 41.68 4.54
N PHE A 74 -14.27 41.78 4.90
CA PHE A 74 -13.61 40.88 5.84
C PHE A 74 -13.70 41.34 7.30
N ALA A 75 -14.62 42.28 7.58
CA ALA A 75 -15.04 42.70 8.93
C ALA A 75 -13.90 43.11 9.88
N LEU A 76 -12.88 43.81 9.37
CA LEU A 76 -11.81 44.37 10.21
C LEU A 76 -12.22 45.68 10.93
N ASN A 77 -13.33 46.29 10.51
CA ASN A 77 -13.88 47.49 11.13
C ASN A 77 -14.85 47.12 12.26
N ALA A 78 -14.64 47.67 13.45
CA ALA A 78 -15.44 47.36 14.65
C ALA A 78 -16.96 47.60 14.51
N ASN A 79 -17.38 48.43 13.55
CA ASN A 79 -18.78 48.80 13.33
C ASN A 79 -19.49 47.93 12.27
N VAL A 80 -18.85 46.88 11.76
CA VAL A 80 -19.39 46.00 10.72
C VAL A 80 -19.70 44.63 11.32
N SER A 81 -20.92 44.13 11.08
CA SER A 81 -21.30 42.77 11.50
C SER A 81 -20.47 41.73 10.75
N ILE A 82 -19.91 40.76 11.46
CA ILE A 82 -19.07 39.69 10.88
C ILE A 82 -19.95 38.73 10.05
N PRO A 83 -19.74 38.60 8.73
CA PRO A 83 -20.43 37.57 7.94
C PRO A 83 -19.88 36.18 8.26
N GLU A 84 -20.71 35.15 8.06
CA GLU A 84 -20.26 33.76 8.17
C GLU A 84 -19.40 33.37 6.96
N THR A 85 -19.80 33.83 5.78
CA THR A 85 -19.09 33.62 4.51
C THR A 85 -18.83 34.97 3.84
N ALA A 86 -17.58 35.26 3.51
CA ALA A 86 -17.17 36.42 2.71
C ALA A 86 -16.53 35.96 1.40
N LEU A 87 -16.94 36.55 0.27
CA LEU A 87 -16.40 36.24 -1.06
C LEU A 87 -15.91 37.51 -1.76
N LEU A 88 -14.66 37.53 -2.19
CA LEU A 88 -14.10 38.56 -3.08
C LEU A 88 -13.96 37.97 -4.50
N PHE A 89 -14.55 38.62 -5.49
CA PHE A 89 -14.32 38.36 -6.90
C PHE A 89 -13.72 39.62 -7.53
N PHE A 90 -12.59 39.49 -8.24
CA PHE A 90 -11.94 40.59 -8.93
C PHE A 90 -11.65 40.21 -10.37
N ALA A 91 -12.11 41.02 -11.32
CA ALA A 91 -11.78 40.94 -12.74
C ALA A 91 -11.15 42.25 -13.23
N GLY A 92 -10.00 42.16 -13.89
CA GLY A 92 -9.27 43.34 -14.38
C GLY A 92 -7.78 43.08 -14.61
N HIS A 93 -6.99 44.14 -14.68
CA HIS A 93 -5.53 44.02 -14.77
C HIS A 93 -4.93 43.60 -13.43
N GLY A 94 -4.04 42.62 -13.48
CA GLY A 94 -3.09 42.33 -12.41
C GLY A 94 -1.71 42.80 -12.82
N LEU A 95 -0.96 43.38 -11.90
CA LEU A 95 0.36 43.96 -12.14
C LEU A 95 1.40 43.30 -11.26
N ARG A 96 2.63 43.20 -11.77
CA ARG A 96 3.77 42.64 -11.04
C ARG A 96 4.94 43.61 -11.06
N LYS A 97 5.51 43.89 -9.89
CA LYS A 97 6.72 44.69 -9.71
C LYS A 97 7.85 43.80 -9.21
N GLU A 98 8.95 43.76 -9.95
CA GLU A 98 10.20 43.13 -9.50
C GLU A 98 11.00 44.10 -8.62
N ILE A 99 11.38 43.67 -7.42
CA ILE A 99 12.27 44.40 -6.52
C ILE A 99 13.39 43.45 -6.08
N GLY A 100 14.53 43.51 -6.76
CA GLY A 100 15.63 42.57 -6.52
C GLY A 100 15.24 41.14 -6.90
N ASN A 101 15.33 40.21 -5.96
CA ASN A 101 14.93 38.80 -6.15
C ASN A 101 13.47 38.51 -5.78
N PHE A 102 12.68 39.53 -5.41
CA PHE A 102 11.29 39.36 -4.99
C PHE A 102 10.33 40.03 -5.96
N SER A 103 9.33 39.28 -6.38
CA SER A 103 8.17 39.82 -7.10
C SER A 103 7.09 40.27 -6.11
N LYS A 104 6.37 41.33 -6.45
CA LYS A 104 5.17 41.79 -5.73
C LYS A 104 4.02 41.91 -6.71
N GLY A 105 2.92 41.22 -6.44
CA GLY A 105 1.67 41.34 -7.19
C GLY A 105 0.72 42.41 -6.66
N PHE A 106 -0.05 43.02 -7.57
CA PHE A 106 -1.02 44.08 -7.29
C PHE A 106 -2.29 43.90 -8.12
N LEU A 107 -3.45 44.24 -7.53
CA LEU A 107 -4.70 44.43 -8.25
C LEU A 107 -4.74 45.86 -8.80
N ALA A 108 -4.77 46.03 -10.12
CA ALA A 108 -4.76 47.35 -10.73
C ALA A 108 -6.11 48.05 -10.54
N THR A 109 -6.08 49.35 -10.25
CA THR A 109 -7.26 50.22 -10.25
C THR A 109 -7.17 51.24 -11.39
N SER A 110 -8.25 51.96 -11.71
CA SER A 110 -8.35 52.76 -12.96
C SER A 110 -7.24 53.80 -13.14
N ARG A 111 -6.67 54.35 -12.05
CA ARG A 111 -5.62 55.40 -12.10
C ARG A 111 -4.19 54.90 -11.84
N VAL A 112 -3.92 53.61 -11.98
CA VAL A 112 -2.58 53.06 -11.75
C VAL A 112 -1.58 53.52 -12.81
N ASP A 113 -0.47 54.10 -12.36
CA ASP A 113 0.72 54.41 -13.17
C ASP A 113 1.90 53.56 -12.67
N ARG A 114 2.44 52.69 -13.53
CA ARG A 114 3.58 51.80 -13.21
C ARG A 114 4.84 52.56 -12.74
N LYS A 115 4.92 53.88 -12.92
CA LYS A 115 6.00 54.73 -12.39
C LYS A 115 5.79 55.15 -10.93
N GLU A 116 4.55 55.39 -10.51
CA GLU A 116 4.23 56.05 -9.23
C GLU A 116 3.33 55.23 -8.29
N SER A 117 2.33 54.51 -8.82
CA SER A 117 1.33 53.77 -8.05
C SER A 117 0.94 52.47 -8.74
N TRP A 118 1.03 51.34 -8.03
CA TRP A 118 0.87 49.99 -8.62
C TRP A 118 -0.50 49.35 -8.35
N GLY A 119 -1.40 50.05 -7.66
CA GLY A 119 -2.72 49.54 -7.26
C GLY A 119 -2.72 48.90 -5.88
N PHE A 120 -3.70 48.03 -5.61
CA PHE A 120 -3.88 47.41 -4.30
C PHE A 120 -2.94 46.19 -4.14
N PRO A 121 -2.04 46.17 -3.14
CA PRO A 121 -1.05 45.08 -3.01
C PRO A 121 -1.68 43.75 -2.57
N LEU A 122 -1.34 42.65 -3.25
CA LEU A 122 -1.80 41.30 -2.85
C LEU A 122 -1.25 40.87 -1.47
N LYS A 123 -0.12 41.44 -1.06
CA LYS A 123 0.41 41.27 0.31
C LYS A 123 -0.54 41.84 1.36
N GLU A 124 -1.13 43.01 1.12
CA GLU A 124 -2.09 43.63 2.05
C GLU A 124 -3.39 42.82 2.09
N LEU A 125 -3.85 42.31 0.94
CA LEU A 125 -4.99 41.37 0.90
C LEU A 125 -4.74 40.16 1.83
N ARG A 126 -3.53 39.60 1.80
CA ARG A 126 -3.14 38.48 2.66
C ARG A 126 -3.22 38.85 4.14
N GLU A 127 -2.63 39.98 4.53
CA GLU A 127 -2.65 40.46 5.91
C GLU A 127 -4.10 40.71 6.41
N ILE A 128 -5.00 41.16 5.52
CA ILE A 128 -6.42 41.33 5.84
C ILE A 128 -7.09 39.98 6.11
N LEU A 129 -6.85 38.98 5.27
CA LEU A 129 -7.45 37.64 5.40
C LEU A 129 -6.95 36.89 6.66
N GLU A 130 -5.69 37.11 7.05
CA GLU A 130 -5.10 36.57 8.26
C GLU A 130 -5.73 37.16 9.53
N LYS A 131 -5.99 38.47 9.55
CA LYS A 131 -6.58 39.17 10.70
C LYS A 131 -8.11 39.09 10.75
N SER A 132 -8.75 38.62 9.68
CA SER A 132 -10.20 38.62 9.55
C SER A 132 -10.86 37.60 10.49
N PRO A 133 -11.91 37.99 11.24
CA PRO A 133 -12.67 37.06 12.09
C PRO A 133 -13.68 36.20 11.28
N VAL A 134 -13.74 36.35 9.95
CA VAL A 134 -14.69 35.62 9.10
C VAL A 134 -14.29 34.16 8.98
N LYS A 135 -15.23 33.25 9.29
CA LYS A 135 -15.00 31.79 9.33
C LYS A 135 -14.83 31.14 7.96
N GLN A 136 -15.50 31.65 6.93
CA GLN A 136 -15.40 31.14 5.57
C GLN A 136 -15.00 32.25 4.59
N GLN A 137 -13.81 32.14 4.02
CA GLN A 137 -13.23 33.18 3.17
C GLN A 137 -13.00 32.62 1.75
N ILE A 138 -13.56 33.30 0.75
CA ILE A 138 -13.41 32.93 -0.66
C ILE A 138 -12.79 34.12 -1.41
N VAL A 139 -11.76 33.87 -2.20
CA VAL A 139 -11.13 34.88 -3.07
C VAL A 139 -10.96 34.29 -4.46
N ILE A 140 -11.51 34.97 -5.46
CA ILE A 140 -11.47 34.59 -6.87
C ILE A 140 -10.86 35.76 -7.64
N LEU A 141 -9.71 35.52 -8.27
CA LEU A 141 -8.96 36.53 -9.01
C LEU A 141 -8.88 36.16 -10.49
N ASP A 142 -9.60 36.93 -11.32
CA ASP A 142 -9.59 36.87 -12.77
C ASP A 142 -8.73 37.99 -13.37
N CYS A 143 -7.41 37.86 -13.16
CA CYS A 143 -6.43 38.83 -13.62
C CYS A 143 -5.07 38.15 -13.88
N CYS A 144 -4.19 38.84 -14.62
CA CYS A 144 -2.80 38.39 -14.82
C CYS A 144 -2.04 38.32 -13.48
N TYR A 145 -1.06 37.43 -13.37
CA TYR A 145 -0.19 37.31 -12.19
C TYR A 145 -0.93 37.03 -10.86
N ALA A 146 -2.19 36.59 -10.92
CA ALA A 146 -3.03 36.33 -9.74
C ALA A 146 -2.42 35.27 -8.78
N GLY A 147 -1.54 34.40 -9.30
CA GLY A 147 -0.82 33.41 -8.51
C GLY A 147 0.11 33.99 -7.44
N GLU A 148 0.52 35.26 -7.52
CA GLU A 148 1.34 35.94 -6.48
C GLU A 148 0.66 35.96 -5.10
N LEU A 149 -0.69 35.97 -5.06
CA LEU A 149 -1.44 35.84 -3.81
C LEU A 149 -1.14 34.49 -3.12
N LEU A 150 -0.81 33.45 -3.90
CA LEU A 150 -0.74 32.04 -3.49
C LEU A 150 0.65 31.59 -2.98
N ASN A 151 1.62 32.52 -2.88
CA ASN A 151 2.89 32.31 -2.18
C ASN A 151 2.70 32.29 -0.65
N PHE A 152 1.87 31.37 -0.17
CA PHE A 152 1.64 31.05 1.24
C PHE A 152 2.76 30.10 1.73
N ASP A 153 3.57 30.56 2.68
CA ASP A 153 4.10 29.67 3.71
C ASP A 153 3.01 29.55 4.80
N GLU A 154 2.81 28.35 5.35
CA GLU A 154 1.76 28.07 6.34
C GLU A 154 1.86 28.99 7.56
N ALA A 155 0.87 29.88 7.73
CA ALA A 155 0.54 30.40 9.05
C ALA A 155 -0.46 29.43 9.69
N ASP A 156 0.04 28.60 10.62
CA ASP A 156 -0.77 27.91 11.62
C ASP A 156 -1.75 28.92 12.24
N PRO A 157 -3.08 28.75 12.11
CA PRO A 157 -4.03 29.75 12.59
C PRO A 157 -4.03 29.92 14.12
N GLY A 158 -3.34 29.05 14.87
CA GLY A 158 -3.37 29.08 16.32
C GLY A 158 -4.75 28.69 16.88
N ASP A 159 -4.70 28.13 18.08
CA ASP A 159 -5.75 27.90 19.09
C ASP A 159 -7.23 27.91 18.63
N GLY A 160 -7.64 26.91 17.84
CA GLY A 160 -8.85 26.16 18.19
C GLY A 160 -10.18 26.42 17.46
N GLU A 161 -10.27 27.26 16.42
CA GLU A 161 -11.39 27.22 15.46
C GLU A 161 -10.88 27.27 14.00
N THR A 162 -11.23 26.28 13.18
CA THR A 162 -10.76 26.15 11.80
C THR A 162 -11.43 27.17 10.87
N ILE A 163 -10.67 28.15 10.36
CA ILE A 163 -11.10 29.05 9.27
C ILE A 163 -11.02 28.29 7.95
N SER A 164 -12.14 28.18 7.22
CA SER A 164 -12.17 27.62 5.88
C SER A 164 -11.81 28.69 4.84
N ARG A 165 -10.91 28.37 3.91
CA ARG A 165 -10.47 29.27 2.83
C ARG A 165 -10.57 28.62 1.45
N CYS A 166 -10.93 29.40 0.44
CA CYS A 166 -10.90 28.99 -0.96
C CYS A 166 -10.29 30.11 -1.80
N PHE A 167 -9.21 29.81 -2.52
CA PHE A 167 -8.55 30.73 -3.43
C PHE A 167 -8.57 30.15 -4.84
N ILE A 168 -9.08 30.93 -5.78
CA ILE A 168 -9.14 30.57 -7.20
C ILE A 168 -8.46 31.69 -7.97
N ALA A 169 -7.37 31.38 -8.68
CA ALA A 169 -6.65 32.31 -9.52
C ALA A 169 -6.71 31.85 -10.98
N ALA A 170 -6.89 32.78 -11.90
CA ALA A 170 -7.01 32.50 -13.33
C ALA A 170 -5.71 31.99 -13.96
N CYS A 171 -4.55 32.30 -13.38
CA CYS A 171 -3.24 31.94 -13.93
C CYS A 171 -2.17 31.82 -12.83
N ARG A 172 -1.01 31.27 -13.18
CA ARG A 172 0.18 31.20 -12.31
C ARG A 172 0.81 32.58 -12.10
N GLU A 173 1.73 32.67 -11.14
CA GLU A 173 2.44 33.88 -10.68
C GLU A 173 3.16 34.65 -11.81
N PHE A 174 3.45 33.95 -12.91
CA PHE A 174 4.22 34.43 -14.06
C PHE A 174 3.47 34.36 -15.39
N GLU A 175 2.22 33.88 -15.40
CA GLU A 175 1.42 33.74 -16.62
C GLU A 175 0.42 34.90 -16.77
N PRO A 176 0.16 35.38 -18.00
CA PRO A 176 -0.96 36.30 -18.26
C PRO A 176 -2.29 35.53 -18.26
N ALA A 177 -3.36 36.17 -17.80
CA ALA A 177 -4.72 35.71 -18.01
C ALA A 177 -5.20 36.15 -19.41
N TYR A 178 -6.04 35.34 -20.06
CA TYR A 178 -6.50 35.60 -21.43
C TYR A 178 -7.98 35.97 -21.48
N GLU A 179 -8.29 37.04 -22.21
CA GLU A 179 -9.64 37.35 -22.67
C GLU A 179 -9.87 36.66 -24.03
N PRO A 180 -11.02 35.98 -24.26
CA PRO A 180 -11.30 35.37 -25.54
C PRO A 180 -11.50 36.44 -26.62
N THR A 181 -10.97 36.21 -27.82
CA THR A 181 -11.14 37.11 -28.98
C THR A 181 -12.60 37.23 -29.44
N THR A 182 -13.44 36.24 -29.10
CA THR A 182 -14.89 36.22 -29.28
C THR A 182 -15.54 35.57 -28.05
N GLY A 183 -16.34 36.31 -27.29
CA GLY A 183 -17.03 35.81 -26.09
C GLY A 183 -17.64 36.94 -25.25
N GLU A 184 -18.67 36.62 -24.45
CA GLU A 184 -19.33 37.57 -23.54
C GLU A 184 -18.61 37.68 -22.19
N HIS A 185 -17.85 36.63 -21.82
CA HIS A 185 -17.14 36.50 -20.56
C HIS A 185 -15.68 36.08 -20.74
N SER A 186 -14.84 36.36 -19.74
CA SER A 186 -13.48 35.80 -19.64
C SER A 186 -13.50 34.28 -19.41
N ILE A 187 -12.36 33.63 -19.72
CA ILE A 187 -12.26 32.15 -19.73
C ILE A 187 -12.50 31.54 -18.34
N LEU A 188 -11.93 32.12 -17.28
CA LEU A 188 -12.17 31.64 -15.90
C LEU A 188 -13.61 31.90 -15.48
N THR A 189 -14.13 33.11 -15.74
CA THR A 189 -15.49 33.47 -15.38
C THR A 189 -16.53 32.57 -16.06
N GLU A 190 -16.34 32.22 -17.34
CA GLU A 190 -17.23 31.29 -18.05
C GLU A 190 -17.26 29.91 -17.36
N ALA A 191 -16.10 29.36 -17.02
CA ALA A 191 -16.00 28.08 -16.31
C ALA A 191 -16.63 28.13 -14.91
N LEU A 192 -16.43 29.24 -14.19
CA LEU A 192 -17.03 29.48 -12.87
C LEU A 192 -18.56 29.53 -12.96
N LEU A 193 -19.12 30.30 -13.90
CA LEU A 193 -20.57 30.42 -14.08
C LEU A 193 -21.21 29.07 -14.41
N GLN A 194 -20.60 28.29 -15.30
CA GLN A 194 -21.08 26.94 -15.64
C GLN A 194 -21.01 25.98 -14.44
N GLY A 195 -19.97 26.11 -13.61
CA GLY A 195 -19.81 25.32 -12.39
C GLY A 195 -20.86 25.67 -11.33
N LEU A 196 -21.18 26.97 -11.17
CA LEU A 196 -22.23 27.44 -10.26
C LEU A 196 -23.65 27.07 -10.73
N GLN A 197 -23.83 26.76 -12.02
CA GLN A 197 -25.11 26.34 -12.60
C GLN A 197 -25.39 24.83 -12.47
N GLN A 198 -24.40 24.01 -12.10
CA GLN A 198 -24.59 22.56 -11.98
C GLN A 198 -25.75 22.23 -11.01
N GLU A 199 -26.53 21.19 -11.30
CA GLU A 199 -27.53 20.64 -10.38
C GLU A 199 -26.85 19.86 -9.23
N GLY A 200 -27.47 19.78 -8.05
CA GLY A 200 -26.88 19.12 -6.88
C GLY A 200 -26.11 20.01 -5.90
N PHE A 201 -25.25 19.39 -5.09
CA PHE A 201 -24.44 19.99 -4.04
C PHE A 201 -23.23 20.73 -4.63
N ILE A 202 -23.03 21.99 -4.24
CA ILE A 202 -21.92 22.84 -4.70
C ILE A 202 -21.10 23.28 -3.49
N SER A 203 -19.82 22.92 -3.46
CA SER A 203 -18.85 23.37 -2.46
C SER A 203 -17.61 23.96 -3.11
N ASN A 204 -16.74 24.58 -2.32
CA ASN A 204 -15.41 25.00 -2.77
C ASN A 204 -14.59 23.84 -3.38
N ILE A 205 -14.83 22.60 -2.95
CA ILE A 205 -14.14 21.43 -3.51
C ILE A 205 -14.65 21.12 -4.92
N THR A 206 -15.98 21.04 -5.09
CA THR A 206 -16.59 20.66 -6.37
C THR A 206 -16.42 21.75 -7.43
N ILE A 207 -16.52 23.02 -7.05
CA ILE A 207 -16.31 24.14 -7.98
C ILE A 207 -14.86 24.20 -8.49
N CYS A 208 -13.87 23.98 -7.62
CA CYS A 208 -12.46 23.93 -8.04
C CYS A 208 -12.19 22.76 -8.99
N GLN A 209 -12.70 21.57 -8.68
CA GLN A 209 -12.55 20.40 -9.56
C GLN A 209 -13.18 20.64 -10.94
N TRP A 210 -14.36 21.29 -10.96
CA TRP A 210 -15.02 21.66 -12.20
C TRP A 210 -14.17 22.62 -13.04
N ILE A 211 -13.70 23.72 -12.43
CA ILE A 211 -12.88 24.74 -13.10
C ILE A 211 -11.58 24.12 -13.63
N GLU A 212 -10.86 23.32 -12.83
CA GLU A 212 -9.64 22.62 -13.24
C GLU A 212 -9.90 21.67 -14.43
N THR A 213 -11.05 21.00 -14.44
CA THR A 213 -11.44 20.09 -15.53
C THR A 213 -11.83 20.84 -16.79
N ALA A 214 -12.66 21.88 -16.66
CA ALA A 214 -13.16 22.69 -17.77
C ALA A 214 -12.04 23.44 -18.49
N LEU A 215 -11.02 23.88 -17.75
CA LEU A 215 -9.89 24.64 -18.30
C LEU A 215 -8.71 23.77 -18.73
N LYS A 216 -8.73 22.45 -18.48
CA LYS A 216 -7.65 21.52 -18.84
C LYS A 216 -7.30 21.51 -20.34
N THR A 217 -8.26 21.82 -21.21
CA THR A 217 -8.11 21.85 -22.67
C THR A 217 -7.94 23.27 -23.23
N ARG A 218 -7.93 24.29 -22.36
CA ARG A 218 -7.75 25.70 -22.71
C ARG A 218 -6.30 26.13 -22.42
N ASN A 219 -5.82 27.19 -23.07
CA ASN A 219 -4.47 27.76 -22.84
C ASN A 219 -4.36 28.56 -21.52
N GLN A 220 -5.09 28.16 -20.48
CA GLN A 220 -5.10 28.84 -19.19
C GLN A 220 -5.09 27.80 -18.07
N THR A 221 -4.11 27.88 -17.16
CA THR A 221 -3.99 26.96 -16.03
C THR A 221 -4.49 27.63 -14.74
N PRO A 222 -5.72 27.33 -14.29
CA PRO A 222 -6.22 27.89 -13.04
C PRO A 222 -5.43 27.31 -11.86
N ILE A 223 -5.27 28.08 -10.79
CA ILE A 223 -4.79 27.57 -9.50
C ILE A 223 -5.93 27.63 -8.49
N CYS A 224 -6.23 26.48 -7.88
CA CYS A 224 -7.16 26.39 -6.78
C CYS A 224 -6.43 25.94 -5.50
N ARG A 225 -6.46 26.74 -4.43
CA ARG A 225 -6.04 26.34 -3.08
C ARG A 225 -7.22 26.37 -2.13
N LYS A 226 -7.41 25.31 -1.35
CA LYS A 226 -8.58 25.14 -0.47
C LYS A 226 -8.19 24.55 0.89
N TRP A 227 -8.80 25.10 1.94
CA TRP A 227 -8.68 24.65 3.32
C TRP A 227 -10.06 24.62 3.95
N GLY A 228 -10.45 23.48 4.53
CA GLY A 228 -11.82 23.27 5.01
C GLY A 228 -12.86 23.27 3.89
N GLU A 229 -14.11 22.96 4.25
CA GLU A 229 -15.23 22.94 3.31
C GLU A 229 -16.06 24.21 3.43
N ILE A 230 -16.39 24.81 2.29
CA ILE A 230 -17.32 25.93 2.15
C ILE A 230 -18.42 25.50 1.21
N VAL A 231 -19.64 25.37 1.73
CA VAL A 231 -20.80 24.92 0.95
C VAL A 231 -21.52 26.13 0.35
N LEU A 232 -21.50 26.22 -0.98
CA LEU A 232 -22.15 27.28 -1.74
C LEU A 232 -23.64 26.96 -1.95
N ARG A 233 -23.98 25.71 -2.29
CA ARG A 233 -25.35 25.23 -2.44
C ARG A 233 -25.51 23.82 -1.87
N ASP A 234 -26.54 23.62 -1.06
CA ASP A 234 -26.92 22.31 -0.52
C ASP A 234 -28.41 22.07 -0.81
N PRO A 235 -28.77 21.24 -1.81
CA PRO A 235 -30.17 20.96 -2.12
C PRO A 235 -30.85 20.07 -1.07
N GLY A 236 -30.11 19.50 -0.11
CA GLY A 236 -30.60 18.57 0.89
C GLY A 236 -30.71 19.17 2.30
N LEU A 237 -31.42 20.28 2.47
CA LEU A 237 -31.73 20.82 3.82
C LEU A 237 -32.85 20.04 4.55
N GLU A 238 -33.21 18.85 4.06
CA GLU A 238 -33.87 17.80 4.83
C GLU A 238 -32.86 16.66 5.00
N LEU A 239 -32.29 16.53 6.21
CA LEU A 239 -31.52 15.35 6.58
C LEU A 239 -32.45 14.12 6.41
N PRO A 240 -32.07 13.07 5.67
CA PRO A 240 -32.80 11.82 5.73
C PRO A 240 -32.83 11.33 7.18
N GLU A 241 -33.95 10.79 7.64
CA GLU A 241 -34.05 10.17 8.96
C GLU A 241 -32.93 9.12 9.10
N ASP A 242 -31.96 9.38 9.98
CA ASP A 242 -30.92 8.42 10.30
C ASP A 242 -31.58 7.13 10.80
N PRO A 243 -31.04 5.95 10.44
CA PRO A 243 -31.58 4.70 10.95
C PRO A 243 -31.55 4.70 12.49
N PRO A 244 -32.61 4.16 13.14
CA PRO A 244 -32.73 4.09 14.59
C PRO A 244 -31.46 3.54 15.25
N ASP A 245 -31.14 3.97 16.46
CA ASP A 245 -29.93 3.54 17.17
C ASP A 245 -29.83 2.02 17.38
N ASP A 246 -30.97 1.33 17.40
CA ASP A 246 -31.05 -0.13 17.52
C ASP A 246 -30.83 -0.89 16.18
N CYS A 247 -30.56 -0.19 15.07
CA CYS A 247 -30.32 -0.82 13.78
C CYS A 247 -28.93 -1.52 13.73
N PRO A 248 -28.86 -2.82 13.39
CA PRO A 248 -27.58 -3.53 13.36
C PRO A 248 -26.67 -3.01 12.24
N CYS A 249 -25.41 -2.77 12.58
CA CYS A 249 -24.39 -2.34 11.62
C CYS A 249 -24.24 -3.35 10.47
N PRO A 250 -24.39 -2.95 9.20
CA PRO A 250 -24.29 -3.85 8.06
C PRO A 250 -22.83 -4.22 7.70
N TYR A 251 -21.84 -3.51 8.25
CA TYR A 251 -20.41 -3.73 8.01
C TYR A 251 -19.75 -4.44 9.18
N LYS A 252 -18.86 -5.39 8.88
CA LYS A 252 -18.26 -6.28 9.89
C LYS A 252 -16.95 -5.76 10.47
N GLY A 253 -16.31 -4.82 9.80
CA GLY A 253 -15.00 -4.32 10.19
C GLY A 253 -13.91 -5.30 9.78
N LEU A 254 -13.01 -5.63 10.70
CA LEU A 254 -11.92 -6.57 10.46
C LEU A 254 -12.36 -8.06 10.49
N GLU A 255 -13.59 -8.32 10.93
CA GLU A 255 -14.16 -9.68 10.98
C GLU A 255 -14.62 -10.15 9.60
N ALA A 256 -14.51 -11.46 9.34
CA ALA A 256 -15.08 -12.07 8.15
C ALA A 256 -16.61 -12.14 8.25
N PHE A 257 -17.30 -11.93 7.13
CA PHE A 257 -18.75 -12.13 7.07
C PHE A 257 -19.09 -13.60 7.34
N GLN A 258 -20.08 -13.84 8.21
CA GLN A 258 -20.59 -15.16 8.53
C GLN A 258 -21.85 -15.49 7.72
N GLU A 259 -22.36 -16.72 7.85
CA GLU A 259 -23.56 -17.17 7.12
C GLU A 259 -24.78 -16.27 7.37
N GLU A 260 -24.97 -15.84 8.62
CA GLU A 260 -26.05 -14.93 9.04
C GLU A 260 -25.96 -13.52 8.41
N ASP A 261 -24.77 -13.15 7.95
CA ASP A 261 -24.49 -11.84 7.34
C ASP A 261 -24.73 -11.82 5.84
N ALA A 262 -25.15 -12.93 5.24
CA ALA A 262 -25.41 -13.06 3.80
C ALA A 262 -26.35 -11.96 3.26
N LYS A 263 -27.24 -11.42 4.11
CA LYS A 263 -28.15 -10.32 3.74
C LYS A 263 -27.46 -8.97 3.50
N TYR A 264 -26.22 -8.79 3.97
CA TYR A 264 -25.37 -7.61 3.80
C TYR A 264 -24.12 -7.88 2.95
N PHE A 265 -23.94 -9.11 2.44
CA PHE A 265 -22.80 -9.49 1.62
C PHE A 265 -23.10 -9.27 0.13
N PHE A 266 -22.48 -8.23 -0.46
CA PHE A 266 -22.73 -7.79 -1.84
C PHE A 266 -21.43 -7.64 -2.66
N GLY A 267 -21.56 -7.57 -3.99
CA GLY A 267 -20.45 -7.31 -4.92
C GLY A 267 -19.62 -8.55 -5.27
N ARG A 268 -20.02 -9.74 -4.83
CA ARG A 268 -19.33 -11.03 -5.10
C ARG A 268 -20.26 -12.09 -5.68
N GLU A 269 -21.40 -11.69 -6.24
CA GLU A 269 -22.45 -12.58 -6.75
C GLU A 269 -21.93 -13.42 -7.92
N LYS A 270 -21.21 -12.80 -8.87
CA LYS A 270 -20.61 -13.49 -10.03
C LYS A 270 -19.58 -14.53 -9.59
N LEU A 271 -18.69 -14.15 -8.67
CA LEU A 271 -17.68 -15.06 -8.13
C LEU A 271 -18.34 -16.23 -7.40
N THR A 272 -19.32 -15.95 -6.54
CA THR A 272 -20.09 -16.97 -5.80
C THR A 272 -20.73 -17.97 -6.76
N GLN A 273 -21.33 -17.49 -7.86
CA GLN A 273 -21.89 -18.33 -8.90
C GLN A 273 -20.85 -19.26 -9.54
N THR A 274 -19.66 -18.73 -9.85
CA THR A 274 -18.54 -19.51 -10.38
C THR A 274 -18.10 -20.60 -9.40
N LEU A 275 -18.04 -20.31 -8.10
CA LEU A 275 -17.67 -21.30 -7.07
C LEU A 275 -18.71 -22.42 -6.96
N VAL A 276 -20.01 -22.10 -6.98
CA VAL A 276 -21.08 -23.11 -6.97
C VAL A 276 -20.99 -24.01 -8.21
N ASN A 277 -20.78 -23.44 -9.39
CA ASN A 277 -20.65 -24.22 -10.62
C ASN A 277 -19.45 -25.17 -10.56
N ARG A 278 -18.32 -24.75 -9.98
CA ARG A 278 -17.15 -25.64 -9.82
C ARG A 278 -17.39 -26.80 -8.86
N LEU A 279 -18.19 -26.60 -7.81
CA LEU A 279 -18.60 -27.67 -6.89
C LEU A 279 -19.62 -28.66 -7.47
N ARG A 280 -20.28 -28.28 -8.57
CA ARG A 280 -21.09 -29.23 -9.36
C ARG A 280 -20.18 -30.26 -10.04
N ASP A 281 -19.07 -29.80 -10.59
CA ASP A 281 -18.20 -30.60 -11.47
C ASP A 281 -17.05 -31.30 -10.71
N SER A 282 -16.77 -30.89 -9.46
CA SER A 282 -15.68 -31.42 -8.66
C SER A 282 -16.07 -31.64 -7.19
N GLN A 283 -15.50 -32.67 -6.57
CA GLN A 283 -15.61 -32.96 -5.14
C GLN A 283 -14.67 -32.10 -4.28
N LEU A 284 -13.62 -31.52 -4.86
CA LEU A 284 -12.72 -30.59 -4.19
C LEU A 284 -12.83 -29.20 -4.83
N LEU A 285 -12.91 -28.17 -4.00
CA LEU A 285 -12.77 -26.78 -4.42
C LEU A 285 -11.72 -26.09 -3.55
N ALA A 286 -10.64 -25.60 -4.16
CA ALA A 286 -9.63 -24.82 -3.47
C ALA A 286 -9.80 -23.32 -3.78
N VAL A 287 -10.30 -22.54 -2.82
CA VAL A 287 -10.50 -21.09 -2.94
C VAL A 287 -9.22 -20.38 -2.51
N LEU A 288 -8.45 -19.89 -3.48
CA LEU A 288 -7.12 -19.31 -3.28
C LEU A 288 -7.13 -17.80 -3.47
N GLY A 289 -6.19 -17.08 -2.88
CA GLY A 289 -6.06 -15.63 -3.08
C GLY A 289 -5.22 -14.95 -2.02
N ILE A 290 -4.87 -13.69 -2.26
CA ILE A 290 -4.06 -12.89 -1.32
C ILE A 290 -4.77 -12.70 0.02
N SER A 291 -4.01 -12.38 1.06
CA SER A 291 -4.58 -12.01 2.36
C SER A 291 -5.50 -10.79 2.23
N GLY A 292 -6.61 -10.78 2.96
CA GLY A 292 -7.62 -9.71 2.87
C GLY A 292 -8.47 -9.68 1.59
N SER A 293 -8.34 -10.62 0.64
CA SER A 293 -9.17 -10.62 -0.59
C SER A 293 -10.65 -11.02 -0.37
N GLY A 294 -11.00 -11.45 0.86
CA GLY A 294 -12.35 -11.86 1.23
C GLY A 294 -12.68 -13.34 0.99
N LYS A 295 -11.68 -14.24 0.95
CA LYS A 295 -11.85 -15.70 0.74
C LYS A 295 -12.85 -16.32 1.73
N SER A 296 -12.62 -16.14 3.03
CA SER A 296 -13.48 -16.67 4.08
C SER A 296 -14.88 -16.08 3.98
N SER A 297 -15.00 -14.76 3.77
CA SER A 297 -16.29 -14.07 3.58
C SER A 297 -17.09 -14.60 2.38
N VAL A 298 -16.45 -14.80 1.21
CA VAL A 298 -17.15 -15.32 0.02
C VAL A 298 -17.60 -16.76 0.21
N VAL A 299 -16.85 -17.58 0.94
CA VAL A 299 -17.27 -18.95 1.26
C VAL A 299 -18.41 -18.95 2.29
N ARG A 300 -18.24 -18.24 3.40
CA ARG A 300 -19.17 -18.26 4.53
C ARG A 300 -20.50 -17.52 4.26
N ALA A 301 -20.44 -16.32 3.68
CA ALA A 301 -21.61 -15.47 3.46
C ALA A 301 -22.15 -15.50 2.02
N GLY A 302 -21.35 -16.02 1.07
CA GLY A 302 -21.77 -16.19 -0.33
C GLY A 302 -22.13 -17.64 -0.66
N LEU A 303 -21.12 -18.51 -0.66
CA LEU A 303 -21.21 -19.89 -1.16
C LEU A 303 -22.12 -20.78 -0.32
N ILE A 304 -21.91 -20.83 1.00
CA ILE A 304 -22.69 -21.69 1.91
C ILE A 304 -24.19 -21.34 1.85
N PRO A 305 -24.62 -20.07 1.99
CA PRO A 305 -26.02 -19.69 1.82
C PRO A 305 -26.60 -20.07 0.46
N ASN A 306 -25.83 -19.90 -0.63
CA ASN A 306 -26.30 -20.25 -1.98
C ASN A 306 -26.56 -21.77 -2.11
N LEU A 307 -25.66 -22.60 -1.57
CA LEU A 307 -25.80 -24.06 -1.54
C LEU A 307 -26.98 -24.49 -0.67
N LYS A 308 -27.11 -23.98 0.56
CA LYS A 308 -28.26 -24.29 1.44
C LYS A 308 -29.60 -23.91 0.82
N GLN A 309 -29.66 -22.77 0.12
CA GLN A 309 -30.87 -22.32 -0.57
C GLN A 309 -31.11 -23.04 -1.91
N GLY A 310 -30.11 -23.74 -2.43
CA GLY A 310 -30.12 -24.36 -3.76
C GLY A 310 -30.50 -23.40 -4.88
N LYS A 311 -30.06 -22.14 -4.80
CA LYS A 311 -30.40 -21.10 -5.78
C LYS A 311 -29.86 -21.44 -7.17
N THR A 312 -28.62 -21.92 -7.21
CA THR A 312 -27.89 -22.24 -8.45
C THR A 312 -27.80 -23.73 -8.71
N LEU A 313 -27.72 -24.53 -7.64
CA LEU A 313 -27.62 -25.97 -7.71
C LEU A 313 -28.75 -26.58 -6.87
N SER A 314 -29.87 -26.95 -7.51
CA SER A 314 -31.08 -27.41 -6.81
C SER A 314 -30.84 -28.64 -5.93
N GLU A 315 -29.99 -29.56 -6.37
CA GLU A 315 -29.58 -30.75 -5.60
C GLU A 315 -28.80 -30.43 -4.33
N SER A 316 -28.18 -29.25 -4.22
CA SER A 316 -27.42 -28.87 -3.01
C SER A 316 -28.30 -28.61 -1.78
N LYS A 317 -29.63 -28.47 -1.95
CA LYS A 317 -30.59 -28.37 -0.84
C LYS A 317 -30.59 -29.60 0.07
N THR A 318 -30.23 -30.76 -0.47
CA THR A 318 -30.19 -32.01 0.31
C THR A 318 -28.82 -32.26 0.94
N TRP A 319 -27.80 -31.47 0.58
CA TRP A 319 -26.44 -31.67 1.07
C TRP A 319 -26.32 -31.26 2.53
N LYS A 320 -25.60 -32.07 3.31
CA LYS A 320 -25.21 -31.73 4.68
C LYS A 320 -23.95 -30.86 4.62
N ILE A 321 -24.11 -29.56 4.86
CA ILE A 321 -22.98 -28.61 4.88
C ILE A 321 -22.55 -28.44 6.34
N CYS A 322 -21.37 -28.94 6.68
CA CYS A 322 -20.80 -28.83 8.02
C CYS A 322 -20.34 -27.40 8.29
N ALA A 323 -20.36 -26.99 9.56
CA ALA A 323 -19.79 -25.71 9.99
C ALA A 323 -18.32 -25.56 9.54
N PRO A 324 -17.92 -24.39 8.98
CA PRO A 324 -16.52 -24.12 8.66
C PRO A 324 -15.63 -24.20 9.88
N PHE A 325 -14.44 -24.78 9.72
CA PHE A 325 -13.45 -24.87 10.79
C PHE A 325 -12.06 -24.49 10.29
N THR A 326 -11.24 -24.00 11.20
CA THR A 326 -9.83 -23.71 10.95
C THR A 326 -8.97 -24.78 11.64
N PRO A 327 -8.00 -25.40 10.95
CA PRO A 327 -7.13 -26.40 11.56
C PRO A 327 -6.29 -25.80 12.70
N GLY A 328 -6.40 -26.38 13.90
CA GLY A 328 -5.54 -26.03 15.05
C GLY A 328 -4.23 -26.83 15.11
N ASP A 329 -3.59 -26.85 16.28
CA ASP A 329 -2.35 -27.62 16.57
C ASP A 329 -2.50 -29.14 16.27
N ASP A 330 -3.74 -29.66 16.32
CA ASP A 330 -4.09 -31.01 15.90
C ASP A 330 -5.23 -30.95 14.85
N PRO A 331 -4.89 -31.02 13.55
CA PRO A 331 -5.88 -30.96 12.47
C PRO A 331 -6.89 -32.11 12.49
N LEU A 332 -6.50 -33.29 12.98
CA LEU A 332 -7.41 -34.43 13.11
C LEU A 332 -8.42 -34.23 14.24
N ALA A 333 -7.99 -33.68 15.37
CA ALA A 333 -8.90 -33.32 16.45
C ALA A 333 -9.89 -32.23 16.02
N SER A 334 -9.41 -31.25 15.24
CA SER A 334 -10.27 -30.20 14.66
C SER A 334 -11.36 -30.80 13.77
N LEU A 335 -11.01 -31.77 12.92
CA LEU A 335 -11.98 -32.50 12.09
C LEU A 335 -12.93 -33.36 12.93
N ALA A 336 -12.42 -34.05 13.95
CA ALA A 336 -13.22 -34.84 14.88
C ALA A 336 -14.30 -33.99 15.57
N GLN A 337 -13.92 -32.79 16.02
CA GLN A 337 -14.84 -31.86 16.69
C GLN A 337 -15.99 -31.45 15.78
N VAL A 338 -15.72 -31.18 14.50
CA VAL A 338 -16.76 -30.86 13.52
C VAL A 338 -17.71 -32.04 13.33
N LEU A 339 -17.19 -33.26 13.19
CA LEU A 339 -18.01 -34.46 13.04
C LEU A 339 -18.93 -34.70 14.25
N VAL A 340 -18.42 -34.47 15.46
CA VAL A 340 -19.18 -34.59 16.72
C VAL A 340 -20.23 -33.49 16.84
N ASN A 341 -19.86 -32.23 16.58
CA ASN A 341 -20.77 -31.08 16.65
C ASN A 341 -21.93 -31.22 15.65
N GLU A 342 -21.66 -31.79 14.47
CA GLU A 342 -22.67 -32.05 13.43
C GLU A 342 -23.48 -33.33 13.69
N LYS A 343 -23.23 -34.02 14.81
CA LYS A 343 -23.90 -35.26 15.25
C LYS A 343 -23.73 -36.42 14.26
N LEU A 344 -22.60 -36.47 13.57
CA LEU A 344 -22.27 -37.56 12.63
C LEU A 344 -21.70 -38.79 13.35
N CYS A 345 -21.03 -38.59 14.50
CA CYS A 345 -20.49 -39.67 15.32
C CYS A 345 -20.24 -39.24 16.77
N THR A 346 -19.87 -40.19 17.64
CA THR A 346 -19.38 -39.89 19.00
C THR A 346 -17.91 -39.51 18.98
N SER A 347 -17.42 -38.82 20.03
CA SER A 347 -16.01 -38.44 20.17
C SER A 347 -15.08 -39.66 20.05
N GLU A 348 -15.43 -40.77 20.68
CA GLU A 348 -14.66 -42.02 20.63
C GLU A 348 -14.61 -42.61 19.21
N GLN A 349 -15.74 -42.64 18.51
CA GLN A 349 -15.80 -43.11 17.12
C GLN A 349 -15.00 -42.20 16.18
N ALA A 350 -15.06 -40.89 16.37
CA ALA A 350 -14.31 -39.92 15.58
C ALA A 350 -12.80 -40.20 15.67
N THR A 351 -12.26 -40.35 16.89
CA THR A 351 -10.84 -40.63 17.09
C THR A 351 -10.42 -41.97 16.48
N GLN A 352 -11.21 -43.02 16.69
CA GLN A 352 -10.89 -44.37 16.21
C GLN A 352 -10.96 -44.50 14.68
N GLU A 353 -11.98 -43.93 14.04
CA GLU A 353 -12.14 -44.04 12.60
C GLU A 353 -11.25 -43.05 11.84
N LEU A 354 -11.04 -41.81 12.31
CA LEU A 354 -10.14 -40.87 11.63
C LEU A 354 -8.68 -41.35 11.59
N ALA A 355 -8.25 -42.14 12.57
CA ALA A 355 -6.94 -42.81 12.53
C ALA A 355 -6.77 -43.78 11.34
N LYS A 356 -7.88 -44.21 10.72
CA LYS A 356 -7.92 -45.10 9.54
C LYS A 356 -7.93 -44.31 8.21
N GLY A 357 -7.78 -42.98 8.25
CA GLY A 357 -7.70 -42.12 7.07
C GLY A 357 -9.02 -41.99 6.30
N ALA A 358 -8.93 -41.92 4.97
CA ALA A 358 -10.06 -41.79 4.04
C ALA A 358 -11.23 -42.76 4.30
N LYS A 359 -10.93 -44.05 4.50
CA LYS A 359 -11.96 -45.09 4.68
C LYS A 359 -12.74 -44.91 5.98
N GLY A 360 -12.05 -44.49 7.04
CA GLY A 360 -12.68 -44.21 8.32
C GLY A 360 -13.58 -42.98 8.25
N LEU A 361 -13.09 -41.89 7.65
CA LEU A 361 -13.91 -40.70 7.41
C LEU A 361 -15.16 -41.03 6.59
N HIS A 362 -15.02 -41.86 5.53
CA HIS A 362 -16.16 -42.30 4.73
C HIS A 362 -17.22 -43.00 5.59
N ARG A 363 -16.83 -43.95 6.45
CA ARG A 363 -17.76 -44.66 7.35
C ARG A 363 -18.50 -43.73 8.31
N LEU A 364 -17.86 -42.67 8.78
CA LEU A 364 -18.48 -41.70 9.67
C LEU A 364 -19.54 -40.85 8.95
N ILE A 365 -19.39 -40.61 7.64
CA ILE A 365 -20.32 -39.79 6.85
C ILE A 365 -21.35 -40.60 6.07
N SER A 366 -21.10 -41.89 5.80
CA SER A 366 -22.04 -42.78 5.10
C SER A 366 -23.47 -42.79 5.68
N PRO A 367 -23.68 -42.70 7.02
CA PRO A 367 -25.03 -42.66 7.59
C PRO A 367 -25.84 -41.40 7.24
N ALA A 368 -25.22 -40.34 6.71
CA ALA A 368 -25.88 -39.06 6.44
C ALA A 368 -26.91 -39.11 5.29
N ASN A 369 -26.96 -40.20 4.49
CA ASN A 369 -27.86 -40.39 3.35
C ASN A 369 -27.84 -39.29 2.27
N ALA A 370 -26.90 -38.33 2.36
CA ALA A 370 -26.73 -37.23 1.45
C ALA A 370 -25.24 -36.79 1.40
N PRO A 371 -24.81 -36.09 0.34
CA PRO A 371 -23.46 -35.56 0.28
C PRO A 371 -23.12 -34.66 1.46
N CYS A 372 -21.94 -34.87 2.06
CA CYS A 372 -21.40 -34.06 3.14
C CYS A 372 -20.36 -33.08 2.59
N VAL A 373 -20.52 -31.79 2.87
CA VAL A 373 -19.59 -30.73 2.48
C VAL A 373 -18.81 -30.28 3.70
N PHE A 374 -17.48 -30.46 3.68
CA PHE A 374 -16.57 -29.92 4.69
C PHE A 374 -15.93 -28.63 4.19
N VAL A 375 -15.90 -27.63 5.05
CA VAL A 375 -15.26 -26.34 4.76
C VAL A 375 -14.07 -26.16 5.70
N VAL A 376 -12.87 -26.29 5.14
CA VAL A 376 -11.60 -26.05 5.84
C VAL A 376 -11.14 -24.62 5.53
N ASP A 377 -11.43 -23.71 6.45
CA ASP A 377 -11.08 -22.30 6.34
C ASP A 377 -9.65 -22.08 6.86
N GLN A 378 -8.93 -21.14 6.27
CA GLN A 378 -7.50 -20.90 6.54
C GLN A 378 -6.66 -22.20 6.55
N PHE A 379 -6.73 -22.97 5.47
CA PHE A 379 -6.07 -24.26 5.34
C PHE A 379 -4.54 -24.17 5.58
N GLU A 380 -3.92 -23.02 5.33
CA GLU A 380 -2.50 -22.76 5.59
C GLU A 380 -2.07 -23.04 7.03
N GLN A 381 -2.98 -23.01 8.01
CA GLN A 381 -2.69 -23.27 9.42
C GLN A 381 -2.18 -24.69 9.68
N VAL A 382 -2.41 -25.64 8.76
CA VAL A 382 -1.81 -26.99 8.81
C VAL A 382 -0.28 -27.00 8.67
N PHE A 383 0.32 -25.89 8.24
CA PHE A 383 1.77 -25.77 8.06
C PHE A 383 2.46 -25.07 9.24
N THR A 384 1.73 -24.79 10.33
CA THR A 384 2.26 -24.12 11.52
C THR A 384 3.30 -24.99 12.26
N PRO A 385 4.39 -24.42 12.85
CA PRO A 385 5.54 -25.18 13.35
C PRO A 385 5.31 -26.09 14.57
N SER A 386 4.10 -26.11 15.15
CA SER A 386 3.72 -26.88 16.33
C SER A 386 3.11 -28.26 16.03
N GLN A 387 2.97 -28.64 14.75
CA GLN A 387 2.19 -29.83 14.36
C GLN A 387 3.03 -31.10 14.20
N ASP A 388 2.44 -32.24 14.61
CA ASP A 388 2.98 -33.57 14.38
C ASP A 388 2.87 -33.96 12.89
N PRO A 389 3.99 -34.19 12.18
CA PRO A 389 3.98 -34.51 10.76
C PRO A 389 3.16 -35.75 10.41
N ALA A 390 3.04 -36.71 11.32
CA ALA A 390 2.25 -37.93 11.11
C ALA A 390 0.74 -37.63 11.14
N LYS A 391 0.28 -36.86 12.12
CA LYS A 391 -1.13 -36.43 12.22
C LYS A 391 -1.52 -35.52 11.06
N ARG A 392 -0.62 -34.61 10.66
CA ARG A 392 -0.82 -33.74 9.49
C ARG A 392 -1.01 -34.55 8.21
N LYS A 393 -0.17 -35.57 8.00
CA LYS A 393 -0.31 -36.48 6.86
C LYS A 393 -1.64 -37.23 6.89
N GLN A 394 -2.03 -37.78 8.05
CA GLN A 394 -3.31 -38.48 8.21
C GLN A 394 -4.51 -37.56 7.94
N PHE A 395 -4.45 -36.30 8.36
CA PHE A 395 -5.49 -35.31 8.04
C PHE A 395 -5.61 -35.08 6.52
N PHE A 396 -4.47 -34.96 5.82
CA PHE A 396 -4.50 -34.89 4.35
C PHE A 396 -5.06 -36.16 3.73
N ASP A 397 -4.66 -37.34 4.21
CA ASP A 397 -5.19 -38.63 3.73
C ASP A 397 -6.72 -38.72 3.91
N CYS A 398 -7.28 -38.18 5.02
CA CYS A 398 -8.72 -38.07 5.21
C CYS A 398 -9.40 -37.17 4.15
N LEU A 399 -8.87 -35.97 3.92
CA LEU A 399 -9.45 -35.02 2.95
C LEU A 399 -9.30 -35.49 1.50
N LEU A 400 -8.18 -36.12 1.15
CA LEU A 400 -7.89 -36.67 -0.18
C LEU A 400 -8.76 -37.89 -0.50
N GLY A 401 -9.19 -38.62 0.54
CA GLY A 401 -10.20 -39.67 0.45
C GLY A 401 -11.53 -39.23 -0.15
N ALA A 402 -11.80 -37.92 -0.22
CA ALA A 402 -12.97 -37.38 -0.90
C ALA A 402 -12.97 -37.65 -2.41
N THR A 403 -11.77 -37.71 -3.02
CA THR A 403 -11.60 -37.71 -4.49
C THR A 403 -11.22 -39.06 -5.09
N ASP A 404 -10.89 -40.05 -4.26
CA ASP A 404 -10.41 -41.36 -4.71
C ASP A 404 -11.53 -42.42 -4.61
N SER A 405 -12.38 -42.47 -5.64
CA SER A 405 -13.47 -43.45 -5.76
C SER A 405 -12.96 -44.89 -5.95
N ASP A 406 -11.72 -45.09 -6.41
CA ASP A 406 -11.12 -46.41 -6.59
C ASP A 406 -10.55 -46.99 -5.28
N SER A 407 -10.07 -46.15 -4.37
CA SER A 407 -9.61 -46.58 -3.03
C SER A 407 -10.74 -47.08 -2.12
N LEU A 408 -11.98 -46.66 -2.38
CA LEU A 408 -13.19 -47.03 -1.66
C LEU A 408 -13.81 -48.36 -2.15
N ARG A 409 -13.33 -48.91 -3.26
CA ARG A 409 -13.78 -50.23 -3.76
C ARG A 409 -13.12 -51.35 -2.95
N ASP A 410 -13.89 -52.01 -2.10
CA ASP A 410 -13.49 -53.33 -1.61
C ASP A 410 -13.42 -54.31 -2.79
N LYS A 411 -12.34 -55.11 -2.85
CA LYS A 411 -12.02 -56.04 -3.95
C LYS A 411 -13.00 -57.23 -4.10
N GLY A 412 -14.25 -57.11 -3.67
CA GLY A 412 -15.26 -58.15 -3.80
C GLY A 412 -16.67 -57.60 -3.75
N GLY A 413 -17.30 -57.43 -4.91
CA GLY A 413 -18.73 -57.10 -5.02
C GLY A 413 -19.06 -56.30 -6.27
N TRP A 414 -19.81 -56.92 -7.19
CA TRP A 414 -20.37 -56.26 -8.37
C TRP A 414 -21.36 -55.15 -7.98
N GLY A 415 -21.18 -53.93 -8.51
CA GLY A 415 -22.25 -52.93 -8.57
C GLY A 415 -21.83 -51.46 -8.51
N ARG A 416 -21.94 -50.79 -9.67
CA ARG A 416 -22.03 -49.33 -9.95
C ARG A 416 -21.00 -48.36 -9.30
N SER A 417 -20.57 -47.40 -10.14
CA SER A 417 -19.74 -46.25 -9.77
C SER A 417 -20.39 -45.44 -8.64
N ALA A 418 -19.96 -45.66 -7.39
CA ALA A 418 -20.37 -44.84 -6.25
C ALA A 418 -19.43 -43.63 -6.18
N THR A 419 -19.93 -42.46 -6.57
CA THR A 419 -19.24 -41.20 -6.34
C THR A 419 -19.18 -40.96 -4.83
N SER A 420 -18.00 -40.59 -4.31
CA SER A 420 -17.85 -40.28 -2.89
C SER A 420 -18.90 -39.24 -2.44
N PRO A 421 -19.60 -39.46 -1.31
CA PRO A 421 -20.52 -38.49 -0.74
C PRO A 421 -19.79 -37.27 -0.18
N LEU A 422 -18.46 -37.32 -0.06
CA LEU A 422 -17.66 -36.25 0.51
C LEU A 422 -17.33 -35.16 -0.53
N ARG A 423 -17.57 -33.91 -0.16
CA ARG A 423 -17.10 -32.71 -0.85
C ARG A 423 -16.26 -31.88 0.12
N VAL A 424 -15.16 -31.32 -0.35
CA VAL A 424 -14.24 -30.53 0.46
C VAL A 424 -14.04 -29.17 -0.20
N ILE A 425 -14.28 -28.11 0.56
CA ILE A 425 -13.96 -26.74 0.21
C ILE A 425 -12.80 -26.33 1.11
N ILE A 426 -11.68 -25.95 0.53
CA ILE A 426 -10.58 -25.35 1.28
C ILE A 426 -10.47 -23.88 0.91
N THR A 427 -10.21 -23.01 1.87
CA THR A 427 -9.72 -21.66 1.57
C THR A 427 -8.28 -21.57 1.99
N MET A 428 -7.41 -21.04 1.13
CA MET A 428 -5.99 -20.91 1.45
C MET A 428 -5.40 -19.66 0.84
N ARG A 429 -4.36 -19.11 1.45
CA ARG A 429 -3.54 -18.10 0.75
C ARG A 429 -2.72 -18.73 -0.38
N ALA A 430 -2.55 -17.99 -1.47
CA ALA A 430 -1.85 -18.49 -2.67
C ALA A 430 -0.35 -18.72 -2.45
N ASP A 431 0.29 -18.00 -1.52
CA ASP A 431 1.71 -18.13 -1.18
C ASP A 431 2.04 -19.44 -0.44
N PHE A 432 1.05 -20.13 0.13
CA PHE A 432 1.23 -21.43 0.76
C PHE A 432 1.19 -22.61 -0.23
N LEU A 433 0.94 -22.38 -1.51
CA LEU A 433 1.00 -23.43 -2.54
C LEU A 433 2.35 -24.15 -2.59
N GLY A 434 3.45 -23.42 -2.34
CA GLY A 434 4.79 -24.02 -2.27
C GLY A 434 4.94 -25.04 -1.14
N LYS A 435 4.28 -24.84 0.00
CA LYS A 435 4.26 -25.80 1.13
C LYS A 435 3.45 -27.04 0.79
N CYS A 436 2.37 -26.89 0.02
CA CYS A 436 1.58 -28.03 -0.46
C CYS A 436 2.40 -28.95 -1.38
N ALA A 437 3.47 -28.47 -2.03
CA ALA A 437 4.33 -29.29 -2.88
C ALA A 437 5.09 -30.40 -2.11
N GLU A 438 5.21 -30.29 -0.78
CA GLU A 438 5.69 -31.37 0.09
C GLU A 438 4.77 -32.61 0.04
N TYR A 439 3.53 -32.45 -0.46
CA TYR A 439 2.49 -33.46 -0.57
C TYR A 439 1.96 -33.54 -2.03
N PRO A 440 2.61 -34.31 -2.92
CA PRO A 440 2.35 -34.25 -4.37
C PRO A 440 0.91 -34.51 -4.80
N GLN A 441 0.20 -35.42 -4.12
CA GLN A 441 -1.20 -35.74 -4.44
C GLN A 441 -2.12 -34.55 -4.11
N LEU A 442 -1.91 -33.92 -2.96
CA LEU A 442 -2.65 -32.72 -2.54
C LEU A 442 -2.36 -31.54 -3.46
N ALA A 443 -1.08 -31.31 -3.79
CA ALA A 443 -0.68 -30.23 -4.70
C ALA A 443 -1.37 -30.35 -6.07
N LYS A 444 -1.36 -31.55 -6.66
CA LYS A 444 -2.01 -31.81 -7.96
C LYS A 444 -3.51 -31.56 -7.93
N LEU A 445 -4.18 -31.99 -6.86
CA LEU A 445 -5.63 -31.80 -6.70
C LEU A 445 -6.01 -30.34 -6.50
N ILE A 446 -5.26 -29.61 -5.67
CA ILE A 446 -5.45 -28.17 -5.50
C ILE A 446 -5.25 -27.44 -6.83
N GLU A 447 -4.17 -27.74 -7.55
CA GLU A 447 -3.87 -27.10 -8.85
C GLU A 447 -4.96 -27.34 -9.89
N THR A 448 -5.55 -28.54 -9.92
CA THR A 448 -6.62 -28.91 -10.85
C THR A 448 -7.95 -28.24 -10.50
N HIS A 449 -8.21 -27.98 -9.20
CA HIS A 449 -9.51 -27.53 -8.71
C HIS A 449 -9.48 -26.16 -7.99
N GLN A 450 -8.48 -25.33 -8.28
CA GLN A 450 -8.33 -24.01 -7.67
C GLN A 450 -9.21 -22.94 -8.32
N ALA A 451 -9.91 -22.16 -7.50
CA ALA A 451 -10.57 -20.92 -7.88
C ALA A 451 -9.86 -19.73 -7.20
N ILE A 452 -9.38 -18.78 -7.99
CA ILE A 452 -8.63 -17.63 -7.49
C ILE A 452 -9.60 -16.48 -7.20
N VAL A 453 -9.63 -16.03 -5.95
CA VAL A 453 -10.33 -14.82 -5.49
C VAL A 453 -9.44 -13.62 -5.76
N THR A 454 -9.77 -12.92 -6.85
CA THR A 454 -9.12 -11.66 -7.24
C THR A 454 -9.68 -10.48 -6.46
N GLU A 455 -9.04 -9.33 -6.61
CA GLU A 455 -9.56 -8.05 -6.13
C GLU A 455 -10.94 -7.73 -6.69
N MET A 456 -11.67 -6.88 -5.96
CA MET A 456 -12.98 -6.40 -6.39
C MET A 456 -12.81 -5.30 -7.43
N LYS A 457 -13.57 -5.41 -8.52
CA LYS A 457 -13.65 -4.34 -9.53
C LYS A 457 -14.41 -3.13 -8.98
N GLU A 458 -14.30 -1.98 -9.65
CA GLU A 458 -14.99 -0.76 -9.23
C GLU A 458 -16.49 -0.97 -8.98
N ALA A 459 -17.17 -1.62 -9.92
CA ALA A 459 -18.60 -1.92 -9.80
C ALA A 459 -18.89 -2.84 -8.60
N GLU A 460 -18.05 -3.86 -8.38
CA GLU A 460 -18.19 -4.77 -7.24
C GLU A 460 -18.00 -4.03 -5.90
N LEU A 461 -17.02 -3.12 -5.83
CA LEU A 461 -16.76 -2.27 -4.65
C LEU A 461 -17.94 -1.34 -4.35
N ARG A 462 -18.48 -0.66 -5.36
CA ARG A 462 -19.67 0.20 -5.21
C ARG A 462 -20.86 -0.58 -4.67
N GLU A 463 -21.08 -1.79 -5.17
CA GLU A 463 -22.14 -2.65 -4.64
C GLU A 463 -21.88 -3.07 -3.19
N ALA A 464 -20.65 -3.45 -2.84
CA ALA A 464 -20.25 -3.84 -1.50
C ALA A 464 -20.28 -2.68 -0.48
N ILE A 465 -20.17 -1.44 -0.94
CA ILE A 465 -20.29 -0.23 -0.11
C ILE A 465 -21.76 0.19 -0.01
N GLY A 466 -22.40 0.47 -1.15
CA GLY A 466 -23.70 1.13 -1.19
C GLY A 466 -24.90 0.23 -0.91
N LYS A 467 -24.92 -1.04 -1.36
CA LYS A 467 -26.08 -1.93 -1.15
C LYS A 467 -26.33 -2.28 0.34
N PRO A 468 -25.32 -2.60 1.16
CA PRO A 468 -25.54 -2.79 2.59
C PRO A 468 -26.06 -1.53 3.28
N ALA A 469 -25.54 -0.33 2.94
CA ALA A 469 -26.02 0.95 3.49
C ALA A 469 -27.50 1.18 3.17
N LYS A 470 -27.88 1.01 1.91
CA LYS A 470 -29.27 1.16 1.45
C LYS A 470 -30.24 0.22 2.17
N LYS A 471 -29.80 -1.01 2.52
CA LYS A 471 -30.62 -1.97 3.28
C LYS A 471 -31.02 -1.50 4.67
N VAL A 472 -30.23 -0.62 5.26
CA VAL A 472 -30.45 -0.05 6.59
C VAL A 472 -30.79 1.44 6.48
N ASN A 473 -31.24 1.91 5.31
CA ASN A 473 -31.58 3.31 5.05
C ASN A 473 -30.48 4.32 5.38
N TRP A 474 -29.21 3.91 5.31
CA TRP A 474 -28.08 4.83 5.50
C TRP A 474 -27.60 5.34 4.15
N ASN A 475 -27.57 6.67 4.00
CA ASN A 475 -27.14 7.32 2.77
C ASN A 475 -25.67 7.73 2.86
N ILE A 476 -24.82 7.11 2.04
CA ILE A 476 -23.40 7.49 1.91
C ILE A 476 -23.30 8.53 0.79
N PRO A 477 -22.72 9.72 1.03
CA PRO A 477 -22.53 10.73 -0.01
C PRO A 477 -21.77 10.16 -1.23
N PRO A 478 -22.19 10.46 -2.48
CA PRO A 478 -21.54 9.93 -3.68
C PRO A 478 -20.04 10.24 -3.77
N ASP A 479 -19.62 11.43 -3.34
CA ASP A 479 -18.21 11.83 -3.34
C ASP A 479 -17.38 11.01 -2.35
N LEU A 480 -17.96 10.69 -1.20
CA LEU A 480 -17.33 9.83 -0.19
C LEU A 480 -17.23 8.39 -0.68
N GLU A 481 -18.29 7.87 -1.33
CA GLU A 481 -18.25 6.55 -1.98
C GLU A 481 -17.16 6.48 -3.06
N ASN A 482 -17.10 7.48 -3.95
CA ASN A 482 -16.09 7.59 -5.00
C ASN A 482 -14.66 7.56 -4.43
N LEU A 483 -14.44 8.31 -3.36
CA LEU A 483 -13.14 8.37 -2.70
C LEU A 483 -12.76 7.03 -2.05
N MET A 484 -13.68 6.37 -1.34
CA MET A 484 -13.44 5.05 -0.74
C MET A 484 -13.10 3.99 -1.79
N VAL A 485 -13.81 4.00 -2.93
CA VAL A 485 -13.53 3.09 -4.06
C VAL A 485 -12.13 3.34 -4.63
N ALA A 486 -11.78 4.61 -4.87
CA ALA A 486 -10.47 4.98 -5.40
C ALA A 486 -9.31 4.60 -4.46
N ASP A 487 -9.49 4.75 -3.14
CA ASP A 487 -8.48 4.41 -2.14
C ASP A 487 -8.22 2.89 -2.07
N VAL A 488 -9.26 2.07 -2.18
CA VAL A 488 -9.12 0.60 -2.22
C VAL A 488 -8.43 0.14 -3.51
N GLN A 489 -8.75 0.74 -4.66
CA GLN A 489 -8.14 0.38 -5.94
C GLN A 489 -6.63 0.66 -6.00
N LYS A 490 -6.15 1.69 -5.28
CA LYS A 490 -4.71 1.96 -5.12
C LYS A 490 -4.01 0.93 -4.23
N SER A 491 -4.77 0.12 -3.49
CA SER A 491 -4.30 -0.65 -2.34
C SER A 491 -4.88 -2.07 -2.33
N PRO A 492 -4.41 -2.96 -3.23
CA PRO A 492 -4.66 -4.40 -3.19
C PRO A 492 -4.71 -5.01 -1.78
N GLY A 493 -5.77 -5.77 -1.46
CA GLY A 493 -5.92 -6.46 -0.16
C GLY A 493 -6.50 -5.62 0.99
N SER A 494 -6.96 -4.41 0.71
CA SER A 494 -7.47 -3.47 1.73
C SER A 494 -8.97 -3.60 2.05
N LEU A 495 -9.65 -4.66 1.59
CA LEU A 495 -11.08 -4.85 1.85
C LEU A 495 -11.43 -4.87 3.36
N PRO A 496 -10.63 -5.51 4.24
CA PRO A 496 -10.89 -5.49 5.67
C PRO A 496 -10.75 -4.08 6.26
N LEU A 497 -9.82 -3.27 5.72
CA LEU A 497 -9.65 -1.87 6.11
C LEU A 497 -10.85 -1.01 5.65
N LEU A 498 -11.33 -1.23 4.42
CA LEU A 498 -12.55 -0.60 3.93
C LEU A 498 -13.74 -0.91 4.87
N GLN A 499 -13.92 -2.18 5.24
CA GLN A 499 -14.99 -2.59 6.15
C GLN A 499 -14.83 -1.97 7.55
N ASP A 500 -13.60 -1.85 8.07
CA ASP A 500 -13.35 -1.20 9.37
C ASP A 500 -13.68 0.29 9.34
N ILE A 501 -13.38 0.98 8.25
CA ILE A 501 -13.78 2.38 8.09
C ILE A 501 -15.29 2.51 7.94
N LEU A 502 -15.94 1.68 7.13
CA LEU A 502 -17.39 1.73 6.97
C LEU A 502 -18.11 1.49 8.30
N LYS A 503 -17.61 0.56 9.13
CA LYS A 503 -18.10 0.33 10.50
C LYS A 503 -17.88 1.56 11.40
N GLN A 504 -16.74 2.24 11.30
CA GLN A 504 -16.48 3.47 12.05
C GLN A 504 -17.36 4.64 11.60
N LEU A 505 -17.55 4.82 10.29
CA LEU A 505 -18.45 5.84 9.72
C LEU A 505 -19.90 5.56 10.13
N TRP A 506 -20.30 4.29 10.17
CA TRP A 506 -21.61 3.87 10.69
C TRP A 506 -21.82 4.31 12.15
N HIS A 507 -20.81 4.14 13.01
CA HIS A 507 -20.90 4.59 14.40
C HIS A 507 -20.91 6.12 14.55
N ARG A 508 -20.53 6.86 13.49
CA ARG A 508 -20.60 8.33 13.41
C ARG A 508 -21.74 8.83 12.53
N ARG A 509 -22.69 7.96 12.14
CA ARG A 509 -23.75 8.31 11.17
C ARG A 509 -24.64 9.47 11.61
N SER A 510 -24.81 9.67 12.92
CA SER A 510 -25.53 10.81 13.49
C SER A 510 -24.83 12.16 13.30
N GLN A 511 -23.58 12.15 12.83
CA GLN A 511 -22.81 13.33 12.44
C GLN A 511 -22.85 13.47 10.91
N ARG A 512 -22.75 14.70 10.41
CA ARG A 512 -22.61 14.96 8.96
C ARG A 512 -21.36 14.25 8.43
N LEU A 513 -21.55 13.16 7.69
CA LEU A 513 -20.46 12.44 7.03
C LEU A 513 -19.96 13.27 5.85
N THR A 514 -18.70 13.66 5.90
CA THR A 514 -18.05 14.43 4.83
C THR A 514 -16.82 13.70 4.32
N VAL A 515 -16.33 14.11 3.16
CA VAL A 515 -15.00 13.70 2.66
C VAL A 515 -13.92 14.04 3.68
N GLN A 516 -14.04 15.19 4.37
CA GLN A 516 -13.09 15.59 5.41
C GLN A 516 -13.10 14.62 6.60
N THR A 517 -14.28 14.21 7.09
CA THR A 517 -14.40 13.22 8.18
C THR A 517 -13.66 11.92 7.85
N TYR A 518 -13.75 11.48 6.60
CA TYR A 518 -13.04 10.29 6.12
C TYR A 518 -11.52 10.52 5.96
N GLN A 519 -11.11 11.70 5.49
CA GLN A 519 -9.70 12.06 5.37
C GLN A 519 -9.01 12.24 6.73
N ASP A 520 -9.70 12.83 7.72
CA ASP A 520 -9.23 12.96 9.11
C ASP A 520 -9.05 11.59 9.77
N MET A 521 -9.90 10.62 9.40
CA MET A 521 -9.71 9.23 9.78
C MET A 521 -8.50 8.57 9.10
N GLY A 522 -7.93 9.19 8.07
CA GLY A 522 -6.75 8.73 7.33
C GLY A 522 -7.06 7.92 6.07
N GLY A 523 -8.33 7.83 5.66
CA GLY A 523 -8.78 6.96 4.57
C GLY A 523 -8.42 5.47 4.77
N VAL A 524 -8.69 4.63 3.76
CA VAL A 524 -8.53 3.16 3.85
C VAL A 524 -7.13 2.74 4.34
N GLN A 525 -6.07 3.38 3.85
CA GLN A 525 -4.70 2.98 4.19
C GLN A 525 -4.26 3.44 5.59
N LYS A 526 -4.52 4.70 5.97
CA LYS A 526 -3.93 5.26 7.20
C LYS A 526 -4.83 5.12 8.42
N ALA A 527 -6.10 4.74 8.29
CA ALA A 527 -6.98 4.59 9.45
C ALA A 527 -6.45 3.58 10.49
N LEU A 528 -6.00 2.41 10.03
CA LEU A 528 -5.41 1.41 10.92
C LEU A 528 -4.07 1.89 11.50
N GLN A 529 -3.23 2.54 10.69
CA GLN A 529 -1.98 3.13 11.14
C GLN A 529 -2.23 4.20 12.22
N ASN A 530 -3.20 5.08 12.02
CA ASN A 530 -3.56 6.14 12.97
C ASN A 530 -4.06 5.55 14.29
N ARG A 531 -4.88 4.48 14.23
CA ARG A 531 -5.29 3.73 15.42
C ARG A 531 -4.10 3.12 16.16
N ALA A 532 -3.23 2.41 15.43
CA ALA A 532 -2.04 1.78 16.02
C ALA A 532 -1.08 2.83 16.64
N ASN A 533 -0.86 3.94 15.93
CA ASN A 533 -0.05 5.06 16.41
C ASN A 533 -0.68 5.73 17.64
N LYS A 534 -2.00 5.91 17.68
CA LYS A 534 -2.70 6.47 18.84
C LYS A 534 -2.48 5.60 20.08
N VAL A 535 -2.65 4.29 19.95
CA VAL A 535 -2.42 3.35 21.07
C VAL A 535 -0.94 3.40 21.48
N TYR A 536 -0.04 3.23 20.51
CA TYR A 536 1.39 3.15 20.77
C TYR A 536 1.97 4.43 21.39
N TYR A 537 1.70 5.60 20.80
CA TYR A 537 2.31 6.86 21.24
C TYR A 537 1.53 7.60 22.33
N GLN A 538 0.21 7.44 22.40
CA GLN A 538 -0.63 8.22 23.34
C GLN A 538 -1.17 7.39 24.52
N THR A 539 -1.22 6.05 24.40
CA THR A 539 -1.83 5.18 25.44
C THR A 539 -0.80 4.32 26.19
N LEU A 540 0.30 3.94 25.54
CA LEU A 540 1.38 3.15 26.15
C LEU A 540 2.50 4.06 26.68
N SER A 541 2.99 3.75 27.89
CA SER A 541 4.21 4.35 28.43
C SER A 541 5.46 3.90 27.63
N SER A 542 6.60 4.56 27.81
CA SER A 542 7.84 4.18 27.12
C SER A 542 8.28 2.73 27.40
N GLU A 543 8.02 2.21 28.60
CA GLU A 543 8.29 0.82 28.96
C GLU A 543 7.30 -0.14 28.27
N GLN A 544 6.00 0.19 28.30
CA GLN A 544 4.95 -0.56 27.62
C GLN A 544 5.11 -0.58 26.09
N GLN A 545 5.68 0.47 25.50
CA GLN A 545 6.03 0.54 24.08
C GLN A 545 7.10 -0.51 23.71
N ALA A 546 8.10 -0.72 24.56
CA ALA A 546 9.12 -1.76 24.35
C ALA A 546 8.50 -3.17 24.41
N ILE A 547 7.59 -3.40 25.37
CA ILE A 547 6.84 -4.65 25.49
C ILE A 547 5.99 -4.88 24.23
N ALA A 548 5.23 -3.87 23.78
CA ALA A 548 4.42 -3.96 22.57
C ALA A 548 5.26 -4.27 21.32
N ARG A 549 6.44 -3.65 21.18
CA ARG A 549 7.39 -3.96 20.11
C ARG A 549 7.80 -5.43 20.14
N SER A 550 8.18 -5.97 21.30
CA SER A 550 8.54 -7.38 21.45
C SER A 550 7.37 -8.33 21.13
N ILE A 551 6.14 -7.99 21.56
CA ILE A 551 4.93 -8.77 21.25
C ILE A 551 4.72 -8.83 19.73
N PHE A 552 4.67 -7.69 19.03
CA PHE A 552 4.45 -7.70 17.57
C PHE A 552 5.59 -8.38 16.79
N LEU A 553 6.84 -8.24 17.24
CA LEU A 553 7.96 -9.00 16.68
C LEU A 553 7.83 -10.50 16.92
N LYS A 554 7.20 -10.95 18.00
CA LYS A 554 6.93 -12.39 18.23
C LYS A 554 5.72 -12.89 17.43
N LEU A 555 4.72 -12.06 17.22
CA LEU A 555 3.50 -12.35 16.43
C LEU A 555 3.70 -12.30 14.91
N THR A 556 4.90 -12.04 14.43
CA THR A 556 5.24 -12.08 13.01
C THR A 556 6.10 -13.30 12.69
N GLN A 557 6.04 -13.81 11.47
CA GLN A 557 6.93 -14.86 10.95
C GLN A 557 7.46 -14.45 9.57
N LEU A 558 8.69 -14.86 9.28
CA LEU A 558 9.30 -14.71 7.96
C LEU A 558 9.20 -16.04 7.20
N LEU A 559 8.63 -16.00 6.01
CA LEU A 559 8.74 -17.07 5.02
C LEU A 559 9.90 -16.73 4.08
N GLU A 560 10.73 -17.72 3.72
CA GLU A 560 11.87 -17.52 2.83
C GLU A 560 11.43 -16.74 1.57
N ASN A 561 12.04 -15.57 1.35
CA ASN A 561 11.77 -14.64 0.24
C ASN A 561 10.34 -14.05 0.14
N SER A 562 9.59 -13.99 1.25
CA SER A 562 8.21 -13.47 1.26
C SER A 562 8.01 -12.30 2.24
N LYS A 563 6.90 -11.56 2.10
CA LYS A 563 6.49 -10.51 3.05
C LYS A 563 6.30 -11.11 4.46
N PRO A 564 6.52 -10.34 5.54
CA PRO A 564 6.28 -10.83 6.90
C PRO A 564 4.80 -11.15 7.06
N ILE A 565 4.51 -12.32 7.60
CA ILE A 565 3.14 -12.78 7.85
C ILE A 565 2.86 -12.79 9.35
N ALA A 566 1.59 -12.72 9.73
CA ALA A 566 1.21 -12.96 11.11
C ALA A 566 1.41 -14.44 11.47
N ARG A 567 1.82 -14.73 12.71
CA ARG A 567 1.85 -16.07 13.27
C ARG A 567 1.14 -16.09 14.62
N GLN A 568 0.52 -17.23 14.91
CA GLN A 568 -0.10 -17.48 16.20
C GLN A 568 0.96 -17.84 17.25
N VAL A 569 0.85 -17.25 18.43
CA VAL A 569 1.77 -17.48 19.56
C VAL A 569 0.98 -17.79 20.81
N ARG A 570 1.45 -18.73 21.63
CA ARG A 570 0.83 -19.03 22.92
C ARG A 570 1.01 -17.84 23.86
N LYS A 571 -0.03 -17.52 24.63
CA LYS A 571 0.04 -16.41 25.61
C LYS A 571 1.19 -16.62 26.60
N SER A 572 1.45 -17.86 27.01
CA SER A 572 2.57 -18.22 27.88
C SER A 572 3.95 -17.85 27.31
N GLU A 573 4.14 -17.92 25.99
CA GLU A 573 5.39 -17.51 25.34
C GLU A 573 5.58 -15.99 25.32
N LEU A 574 4.48 -15.22 25.42
CA LEU A 574 4.52 -13.77 25.52
C LEU A 574 4.77 -13.32 26.96
N THR A 575 4.21 -14.01 27.95
CA THR A 575 4.50 -13.76 29.37
C THR A 575 5.92 -14.19 29.78
N ASP A 576 6.57 -15.06 28.99
CA ASP A 576 7.98 -15.48 29.17
C ASP A 576 9.00 -14.44 28.64
N LEU A 577 8.54 -13.32 28.06
CA LEU A 577 9.41 -12.21 27.66
C LEU A 577 10.15 -11.63 28.90
N PRO A 578 11.30 -10.94 28.73
CA PRO A 578 12.11 -10.42 29.83
C PRO A 578 11.48 -9.15 30.46
N TYR A 579 10.18 -9.17 30.70
CA TYR A 579 9.38 -8.09 31.27
C TYR A 579 8.48 -8.66 32.39
N PRO A 580 8.01 -7.83 33.33
CA PRO A 580 7.05 -8.26 34.35
C PRO A 580 5.77 -8.83 33.70
N PRO A 581 5.31 -10.04 34.07
CA PRO A 581 4.11 -10.64 33.47
C PRO A 581 2.85 -9.77 33.58
N GLU A 582 2.70 -9.04 34.68
CA GLU A 582 1.57 -8.11 34.91
C GLU A 582 1.55 -6.95 33.90
N GLU A 583 2.72 -6.43 33.52
CA GLU A 583 2.83 -5.38 32.50
C GLU A 583 2.58 -5.94 31.10
N VAL A 584 3.04 -7.17 30.81
CA VAL A 584 2.74 -7.85 29.54
C VAL A 584 1.23 -8.02 29.37
N GLU A 585 0.53 -8.48 30.41
CA GLU A 585 -0.92 -8.63 30.40
C GLU A 585 -1.62 -7.28 30.18
N THR A 586 -1.20 -6.23 30.89
CA THR A 586 -1.75 -4.87 30.71
C THR A 586 -1.59 -4.37 29.28
N VAL A 587 -0.44 -4.65 28.63
CA VAL A 587 -0.21 -4.29 27.24
C VAL A 587 -1.10 -5.11 26.30
N LEU A 588 -1.24 -6.42 26.52
CA LEU A 588 -2.14 -7.28 25.74
C LEU A 588 -3.59 -6.77 25.80
N GLU A 589 -4.10 -6.44 26.98
CA GLU A 589 -5.44 -5.88 27.16
C GLU A 589 -5.64 -4.57 26.38
N LYS A 590 -4.67 -3.64 26.44
CA LYS A 590 -4.73 -2.37 25.69
C LYS A 590 -4.70 -2.59 24.16
N LEU A 591 -3.87 -3.53 23.68
CA LEU A 591 -3.78 -3.87 22.26
C LEU A 591 -5.04 -4.58 21.76
N GLU A 592 -5.64 -5.45 22.58
CA GLU A 592 -6.88 -6.15 22.28
C GLU A 592 -8.08 -5.20 22.27
N ALA A 593 -8.19 -4.29 23.24
CA ALA A 593 -9.22 -3.25 23.28
C ALA A 593 -9.19 -2.35 22.02
N ALA A 594 -7.99 -2.12 21.47
CA ALA A 594 -7.81 -1.40 20.23
C ALA A 594 -7.95 -2.26 18.95
N ARG A 595 -8.22 -3.57 19.08
CA ARG A 595 -8.29 -4.55 18.00
C ARG A 595 -7.02 -4.59 17.15
N LEU A 596 -5.86 -4.49 17.79
CA LEU A 596 -4.56 -4.68 17.14
C LEU A 596 -4.07 -6.13 17.24
N ILE A 597 -4.53 -6.84 18.28
CA ILE A 597 -4.35 -8.28 18.47
C ILE A 597 -5.69 -8.96 18.76
N VAL A 598 -5.74 -10.27 18.63
CA VAL A 598 -6.90 -11.12 18.97
C VAL A 598 -6.43 -12.26 19.86
N THR A 599 -7.17 -12.54 20.91
CA THR A 599 -6.91 -13.63 21.85
C THR A 599 -7.96 -14.74 21.66
N SER A 600 -7.53 -16.00 21.54
CA SER A 600 -8.42 -17.16 21.34
C SER A 600 -8.11 -18.29 22.32
N GLU A 601 -9.12 -19.05 22.73
CA GLU A 601 -8.97 -20.26 23.55
C GLU A 601 -8.95 -21.52 22.66
N LEU A 602 -7.95 -22.39 22.88
CA LEU A 602 -7.81 -23.71 22.25
C LEU A 602 -7.81 -24.81 23.31
N GLU A 603 -8.35 -25.97 22.98
CA GLU A 603 -8.30 -27.16 23.85
C GLU A 603 -6.90 -27.81 23.80
N ALA A 604 -6.31 -28.12 24.96
CA ALA A 604 -4.99 -28.73 25.04
C ALA A 604 -4.98 -30.21 24.61
N ARG A 605 -3.81 -30.67 24.17
CA ARG A 605 -3.56 -32.07 23.79
C ARG A 605 -3.89 -33.03 24.93
N GLY A 606 -4.93 -33.84 24.74
CA GLY A 606 -5.20 -35.03 25.57
C GLY A 606 -5.85 -34.75 26.92
N ASN A 607 -6.22 -33.50 27.24
CA ASN A 607 -7.02 -33.18 28.41
C ASN A 607 -8.02 -32.04 28.10
N PRO A 608 -9.32 -32.34 27.97
CA PRO A 608 -10.35 -31.35 27.65
C PRO A 608 -10.50 -30.20 28.66
N GLU A 609 -9.98 -30.35 29.88
CA GLU A 609 -10.05 -29.32 30.93
C GLU A 609 -8.91 -28.29 30.87
N GLU A 610 -7.84 -28.56 30.12
CA GLU A 610 -6.70 -27.63 30.01
C GLU A 610 -6.88 -26.73 28.79
N LYS A 611 -7.07 -25.43 29.04
CA LYS A 611 -7.28 -24.40 28.02
C LYS A 611 -5.96 -23.71 27.66
N ILE A 612 -5.57 -23.76 26.39
CA ILE A 612 -4.41 -23.04 25.86
C ILE A 612 -4.90 -21.72 25.26
N ILE A 613 -4.42 -20.60 25.79
CA ILE A 613 -4.72 -19.28 25.23
C ILE A 613 -3.66 -18.92 24.19
N VAL A 614 -4.10 -18.53 22.99
CA VAL A 614 -3.25 -18.07 21.89
C VAL A 614 -3.55 -16.63 21.53
N VAL A 615 -2.55 -15.93 21.02
CA VAL A 615 -2.59 -14.53 20.62
C VAL A 615 -2.15 -14.41 19.15
N ASP A 616 -2.91 -13.63 18.39
CA ASP A 616 -2.72 -13.36 16.97
C ASP A 616 -2.68 -11.85 16.69
N VAL A 617 -2.06 -11.44 15.58
CA VAL A 617 -2.27 -10.08 15.05
C VAL A 617 -3.71 -9.99 14.53
N ALA A 618 -4.45 -8.95 14.92
CA ALA A 618 -5.86 -8.84 14.57
C ALA A 618 -6.12 -8.84 13.05
N HIS A 619 -5.17 -8.29 12.28
CA HIS A 619 -5.19 -8.41 10.83
C HIS A 619 -3.79 -8.26 10.23
N GLU A 620 -3.46 -9.05 9.20
CA GLU A 620 -2.16 -8.97 8.50
C GLU A 620 -1.93 -7.61 7.82
N SER A 621 -3.01 -6.89 7.50
CA SER A 621 -2.94 -5.50 7.02
C SER A 621 -2.26 -4.56 8.02
N LEU A 622 -2.21 -4.91 9.32
CA LEU A 622 -1.45 -4.15 10.31
C LEU A 622 0.05 -4.22 9.99
N ILE A 623 0.55 -5.40 9.61
CA ILE A 623 1.96 -5.62 9.26
C ILE A 623 2.33 -4.82 8.01
N SER A 624 1.45 -4.77 7.00
CA SER A 624 1.75 -4.11 5.73
C SER A 624 1.49 -2.60 5.72
N ASN A 625 0.63 -2.08 6.59
CA ASN A 625 0.23 -0.66 6.56
C ASN A 625 0.71 0.14 7.78
N TRP A 626 1.14 -0.51 8.86
CA TRP A 626 1.73 0.20 9.99
C TRP A 626 3.23 0.37 9.77
N LYS A 627 3.63 1.55 9.27
CA LYS A 627 5.04 1.90 8.97
C LYS A 627 6.00 1.60 10.13
N GLN A 628 5.55 1.77 11.37
CA GLN A 628 6.39 1.52 12.54
C GLN A 628 6.66 0.02 12.72
N LEU A 629 5.65 -0.84 12.54
CA LEU A 629 5.82 -2.30 12.59
C LEU A 629 6.65 -2.81 11.41
N GLU A 630 6.41 -2.29 10.21
CA GLU A 630 7.24 -2.59 9.04
C GLU A 630 8.73 -2.27 9.31
N ARG A 631 9.00 -1.10 9.89
CA ARG A 631 10.34 -0.69 10.30
C ARG A 631 10.93 -1.65 11.34
N TRP A 632 10.18 -2.02 12.38
CA TRP A 632 10.67 -2.98 13.39
C TRP A 632 11.04 -4.32 12.77
N VAL A 633 10.19 -4.86 11.89
CA VAL A 633 10.45 -6.14 11.24
C VAL A 633 11.68 -6.04 10.33
N LYS A 634 11.85 -4.94 9.58
CA LYS A 634 12.98 -4.71 8.69
C LYS A 634 14.31 -4.56 9.45
N GLU A 635 14.31 -3.78 10.55
CA GLU A 635 15.50 -3.57 11.39
C GLU A 635 15.96 -4.84 12.12
N ASN A 636 15.04 -5.78 12.37
CA ASN A 636 15.31 -6.99 13.14
C ASN A 636 15.30 -8.27 12.29
N PHE A 637 15.41 -8.14 10.97
CA PHE A 637 15.26 -9.25 10.02
C PHE A 637 16.26 -10.39 10.31
N ASP A 638 17.56 -10.06 10.42
CA ASP A 638 18.62 -11.05 10.63
C ASP A 638 18.54 -11.68 12.02
N ALA A 639 18.33 -10.88 13.06
CA ALA A 639 18.16 -11.35 14.43
C ALA A 639 16.98 -12.32 14.56
N LYS A 640 15.84 -11.99 13.95
CA LYS A 640 14.66 -12.85 13.95
C LYS A 640 14.93 -14.19 13.26
N ARG A 641 15.61 -14.18 12.11
CA ARG A 641 15.99 -15.40 11.39
C ARG A 641 16.92 -16.29 12.22
N GLN A 642 17.90 -15.69 12.89
CA GLN A 642 18.81 -16.41 13.79
C GLN A 642 18.05 -17.03 14.97
N GLU A 643 17.09 -16.32 15.56
CA GLU A 643 16.24 -16.85 16.63
C GLU A 643 15.46 -18.09 16.17
N GLU A 644 14.84 -18.03 15.00
CA GLU A 644 14.07 -19.14 14.43
C GLU A 644 14.95 -20.37 14.15
N ASP A 645 16.18 -20.16 13.66
CA ASP A 645 17.17 -21.24 13.45
C ASP A 645 17.62 -21.87 14.79
N ILE A 646 17.88 -21.05 15.81
CA ILE A 646 18.22 -21.53 17.16
C ILE A 646 17.08 -22.39 17.72
N GLN A 647 15.84 -21.92 17.59
CA GLN A 647 14.67 -22.66 18.06
C GLN A 647 14.49 -23.98 17.30
N LYS A 648 14.73 -23.99 15.99
CA LYS A 648 14.66 -25.21 15.17
C LYS A 648 15.71 -26.23 15.60
N LYS A 649 16.97 -25.80 15.72
CA LYS A 649 18.08 -26.66 16.21
C LYS A 649 17.82 -27.18 17.63
N THR A 650 17.20 -26.35 18.48
CA THR A 650 16.79 -26.73 19.84
C THR A 650 15.74 -27.84 19.83
N ARG A 651 14.72 -27.73 18.97
CA ARG A 651 13.67 -28.76 18.81
C ARG A 651 14.25 -30.07 18.29
N ASP A 652 15.05 -30.02 17.23
CA ASP A 652 15.75 -31.20 16.69
C ASP A 652 16.60 -31.91 17.75
N TRP A 653 17.27 -31.15 18.62
CA TRP A 653 18.06 -31.69 19.71
C TRP A 653 17.18 -32.35 20.80
N ALA A 654 16.06 -31.72 21.15
CA ALA A 654 15.11 -32.28 22.09
C ALA A 654 14.47 -33.58 21.58
N ASP A 655 14.01 -33.59 20.32
CA ASP A 655 13.36 -34.74 19.67
C ASP A 655 14.31 -35.93 19.53
N LYS A 656 15.61 -35.67 19.32
CA LYS A 656 16.65 -36.71 19.27
C LYS A 656 17.12 -37.17 20.67
N GLY A 657 16.38 -36.83 21.73
CA GLY A 657 16.65 -37.26 23.10
C GLY A 657 17.79 -36.51 23.79
N LYS A 658 18.01 -35.24 23.46
CA LYS A 658 19.00 -34.34 24.07
C LYS A 658 20.44 -34.87 24.05
N ARG A 659 20.82 -35.62 23.00
CA ARG A 659 22.15 -36.24 22.84
C ARG A 659 23.26 -35.21 22.63
N ARG A 660 24.50 -35.57 23.01
CA ARG A 660 25.70 -34.71 22.90
C ARG A 660 26.13 -34.41 21.45
N GLU A 661 25.74 -35.23 20.50
CA GLU A 661 26.08 -35.08 19.09
C GLU A 661 25.29 -33.93 18.42
N GLY A 662 24.10 -33.61 18.93
CA GLY A 662 23.26 -32.54 18.41
C GLY A 662 23.52 -31.15 19.00
N LEU A 663 24.52 -30.99 19.87
CA LEU A 663 24.90 -29.71 20.49
C LEU A 663 25.74 -28.85 19.52
N LEU A 664 25.61 -27.53 19.63
CA LEU A 664 26.30 -26.56 18.76
C LEU A 664 27.82 -26.58 18.99
N ARG A 665 28.60 -26.37 17.92
CA ARG A 665 30.07 -26.36 17.94
C ARG A 665 30.64 -25.31 16.98
N GLY A 666 31.88 -24.89 17.21
CA GLY A 666 32.61 -24.01 16.28
C GLY A 666 31.90 -22.68 16.06
N LEU A 667 31.74 -22.30 14.78
CA LEU A 667 31.09 -21.06 14.35
C LEU A 667 29.61 -21.01 14.76
N ASP A 668 28.85 -22.10 14.63
CA ASP A 668 27.44 -22.16 15.01
C ASP A 668 27.20 -21.80 16.49
N LEU A 669 28.11 -22.18 17.39
CA LEU A 669 28.01 -21.81 18.80
C LEU A 669 28.43 -20.35 19.04
N ALA A 670 29.41 -19.85 18.29
CA ALA A 670 29.86 -18.46 18.40
C ALA A 670 28.78 -17.48 17.92
N GLU A 671 28.07 -17.81 16.84
CA GLU A 671 26.94 -17.03 16.33
C GLU A 671 25.81 -16.94 17.35
N VAL A 672 25.48 -18.06 18.02
CA VAL A 672 24.42 -18.07 19.04
C VAL A 672 24.84 -17.34 20.33
N GLU A 673 26.11 -17.42 20.73
CA GLU A 673 26.66 -16.63 21.84
C GLU A 673 26.61 -15.12 21.54
N LEU A 674 26.86 -14.70 20.29
CA LEU A 674 26.78 -13.30 19.86
C LEU A 674 25.33 -12.82 19.81
N PHE A 675 24.43 -13.63 19.25
CA PHE A 675 22.99 -13.38 19.26
C PHE A 675 22.43 -13.18 20.68
N GLU A 676 22.81 -14.03 21.65
CA GLU A 676 22.36 -13.90 23.04
C GLU A 676 22.87 -12.61 23.70
N ARG A 677 24.01 -12.08 23.26
CA ARG A 677 24.54 -10.80 23.78
C ARG A 677 23.84 -9.59 23.17
N GLU A 678 23.65 -9.57 21.85
CA GLU A 678 23.18 -8.40 21.12
C GLU A 678 21.65 -8.29 21.07
N HIS A 679 20.94 -9.41 21.19
CA HIS A 679 19.50 -9.47 20.91
C HIS A 679 18.65 -10.10 22.02
N SER A 680 19.22 -10.41 23.19
CA SER A 680 18.49 -11.10 24.28
C SER A 680 17.28 -10.36 24.83
N GLN A 681 17.25 -9.02 24.76
CA GLN A 681 16.11 -8.23 25.20
C GLN A 681 14.96 -8.26 24.18
N THR A 682 15.27 -8.13 22.89
CA THR A 682 14.26 -8.10 21.81
C THR A 682 13.76 -9.51 21.46
N PHE A 683 14.64 -10.51 21.50
CA PHE A 683 14.36 -11.90 21.13
C PHE A 683 14.87 -12.88 22.21
N PRO A 684 14.15 -13.00 23.33
CA PRO A 684 14.52 -13.91 24.40
C PRO A 684 14.43 -15.37 23.94
N LEU A 685 15.48 -16.14 24.24
CA LEU A 685 15.50 -17.58 23.99
C LEU A 685 14.59 -18.32 24.99
N SER A 686 13.82 -19.29 24.48
CA SER A 686 12.97 -20.15 25.32
C SER A 686 13.78 -20.87 26.40
N PRO A 687 13.15 -21.30 27.51
CA PRO A 687 13.85 -22.05 28.56
C PRO A 687 14.62 -23.28 28.02
N LEU A 688 14.04 -23.98 27.04
CA LEU A 688 14.65 -25.12 26.36
C LEU A 688 15.86 -24.69 25.48
N ALA A 689 15.75 -23.58 24.76
CA ALA A 689 16.85 -23.05 23.96
C ALA A 689 18.00 -22.56 24.85
N ARG A 690 17.71 -21.94 26.00
CA ARG A 690 18.72 -21.60 27.01
C ARG A 690 19.41 -22.83 27.58
N GLU A 691 18.68 -23.92 27.84
CA GLU A 691 19.27 -25.20 28.24
C GLU A 691 20.23 -25.74 27.16
N PHE A 692 19.79 -25.71 25.91
CA PHE A 692 20.54 -26.17 24.74
C PHE A 692 21.86 -25.40 24.56
N VAL A 693 21.80 -24.07 24.62
CA VAL A 693 22.98 -23.20 24.52
C VAL A 693 23.92 -23.44 25.69
N ARG A 694 23.43 -23.45 26.94
CA ARG A 694 24.26 -23.73 28.12
C ARG A 694 24.98 -25.07 28.04
N LYS A 695 24.30 -26.13 27.57
CA LYS A 695 24.92 -27.45 27.37
C LYS A 695 25.97 -27.43 26.26
N SER A 696 25.74 -26.70 25.18
CA SER A 696 26.70 -26.51 24.08
C SER A 696 27.97 -25.79 24.55
N ILE A 697 27.82 -24.69 25.32
CA ILE A 697 28.94 -23.95 25.94
C ILE A 697 29.74 -24.86 26.88
N ARG A 698 29.05 -25.64 27.71
CA ARG A 698 29.70 -26.58 28.64
C ARG A 698 30.48 -27.67 27.90
N GLN A 699 29.98 -28.15 26.76
CA GLN A 699 30.70 -29.12 25.93
C GLN A 699 31.98 -28.52 25.31
N ARG A 700 31.94 -27.27 24.82
CA ARG A 700 33.14 -26.57 24.32
C ARG A 700 34.24 -26.46 25.37
N ARG A 701 33.86 -26.18 26.63
CA ARG A 701 34.81 -26.13 27.76
C ARG A 701 35.42 -27.49 28.05
N ASN A 702 34.61 -28.56 28.01
CA ASN A 702 35.08 -29.93 28.25
C ASN A 702 35.94 -30.48 27.09
N SER A 703 35.67 -30.11 25.83
CA SER A 703 36.48 -30.56 24.69
C SER A 703 37.84 -29.84 24.61
N ARG A 704 37.95 -28.60 25.09
CA ARG A 704 39.24 -27.90 25.23
C ARG A 704 40.16 -28.54 26.28
N LEU A 705 39.61 -29.16 27.33
CA LEU A 705 40.38 -29.88 28.35
C LEU A 705 40.93 -31.23 27.86
N LEU A 706 40.28 -31.87 26.88
CA LEU A 706 40.72 -33.14 26.31
C LEU A 706 41.67 -32.97 25.10
N GLY A 707 41.73 -31.79 24.50
CA GLY A 707 42.48 -31.51 23.26
C GLY A 707 44.01 -31.35 23.41
N ILE A 708 44.56 -31.32 24.62
CA ILE A 708 46.01 -31.17 24.85
C ILE A 708 46.74 -32.54 24.87
N GLY A 709 46.02 -33.67 24.95
CA GLY A 709 46.62 -34.98 25.26
C GLY A 709 46.75 -36.03 24.14
N ALA A 710 46.27 -35.81 22.91
CA ALA A 710 46.03 -36.96 22.00
C ALA A 710 46.34 -36.75 20.50
N VAL A 711 47.39 -36.00 20.12
CA VAL A 711 47.65 -35.67 18.69
C VAL A 711 48.87 -36.39 18.06
N VAL A 712 49.67 -37.20 18.76
CA VAL A 712 50.96 -37.64 18.19
C VAL A 712 51.00 -39.01 17.48
N THR A 713 49.97 -39.88 17.48
CA THR A 713 50.26 -41.30 17.12
C THR A 713 49.31 -42.08 16.21
N VAL A 714 48.64 -41.49 15.21
CA VAL A 714 47.91 -42.31 14.17
C VAL A 714 48.04 -41.77 12.73
N PHE A 715 49.04 -40.93 12.46
CA PHE A 715 49.24 -40.33 11.13
C PHE A 715 50.28 -41.09 10.30
N SER A 716 50.06 -42.38 9.96
CA SER A 716 51.05 -43.03 9.07
C SER A 716 50.75 -44.28 8.23
N VAL A 717 49.61 -45.00 8.22
CA VAL A 717 49.60 -46.27 7.42
C VAL A 717 48.37 -46.67 6.58
N VAL A 718 47.13 -46.17 6.73
CA VAL A 718 45.96 -46.87 6.09
C VAL A 718 45.23 -46.15 4.95
N THR A 719 45.84 -45.19 4.25
CA THR A 719 45.23 -44.60 3.03
C THR A 719 46.13 -44.70 1.81
N GLY A 720 46.82 -45.83 1.65
CA GLY A 720 47.70 -46.11 0.52
C GLY A 720 47.10 -47.01 -0.57
N LEU A 721 45.89 -47.58 -0.43
CA LEU A 721 45.50 -48.71 -1.29
C LEU A 721 44.05 -48.73 -1.85
N TRP A 722 43.31 -47.61 -1.91
CA TRP A 722 41.93 -47.70 -2.46
C TRP A 722 41.48 -46.64 -3.47
N LEU A 723 42.30 -45.65 -3.85
CA LEU A 723 41.79 -44.53 -4.65
C LEU A 723 42.54 -44.23 -5.95
N ASN A 724 43.05 -45.26 -6.63
CA ASN A 724 43.71 -45.10 -7.94
C ASN A 724 43.08 -45.90 -9.10
N ALA A 725 41.93 -46.56 -8.93
CA ALA A 725 41.33 -47.41 -9.97
C ALA A 725 39.99 -46.93 -10.55
N GLN A 726 39.43 -45.79 -10.11
CA GLN A 726 38.07 -45.36 -10.50
C GLN A 726 37.98 -43.96 -11.13
N ARG A 727 39.04 -43.47 -11.78
CA ARG A 727 39.06 -42.12 -12.37
C ARG A 727 39.26 -42.02 -13.88
N GLN A 728 39.51 -43.11 -14.61
CA GLN A 728 39.90 -42.99 -16.04
C GLN A 728 38.88 -43.48 -17.08
N ALA A 729 37.75 -44.10 -16.71
CA ALA A 729 36.77 -44.59 -17.70
C ALA A 729 35.57 -43.66 -18.01
N THR A 730 35.33 -42.63 -17.19
CA THR A 730 34.10 -41.80 -17.30
C THR A 730 34.27 -40.53 -18.15
N ILE A 731 35.51 -40.17 -18.51
CA ILE A 731 35.82 -38.89 -19.20
C ILE A 731 35.80 -39.02 -20.74
N ALA A 732 35.90 -40.24 -21.29
CA ALA A 732 35.93 -40.45 -22.73
C ALA A 732 34.53 -40.43 -23.38
N ASN A 733 33.49 -41.00 -22.75
CA ASN A 733 32.12 -41.01 -23.30
C ASN A 733 31.39 -39.66 -23.19
N LEU A 734 31.84 -38.74 -22.32
CA LEU A 734 31.24 -37.41 -22.18
C LEU A 734 31.71 -36.41 -23.25
N ARG A 735 32.84 -36.67 -23.92
CA ARG A 735 33.37 -35.79 -24.97
C ARG A 735 32.74 -36.01 -26.34
N ALA A 736 32.23 -37.21 -26.64
CA ALA A 736 31.57 -37.51 -27.91
C ALA A 736 30.15 -36.91 -28.01
N ASN A 737 29.37 -36.92 -26.91
CA ASN A 737 28.02 -36.36 -26.88
C ASN A 737 28.00 -34.82 -26.75
N ALA A 738 29.04 -34.23 -26.18
CA ALA A 738 29.19 -32.77 -26.12
C ALA A 738 29.46 -32.14 -27.49
N ALA A 739 30.12 -32.87 -28.40
CA ALA A 739 30.45 -32.37 -29.74
C ALA A 739 29.22 -32.32 -30.68
N GLN A 740 28.22 -33.19 -30.49
CA GLN A 740 27.01 -33.23 -31.32
C GLN A 740 25.95 -32.20 -30.87
N ALA A 741 25.91 -31.88 -29.58
CA ALA A 741 25.06 -30.81 -29.04
C ALA A 741 25.50 -29.40 -29.47
N GLN A 742 26.80 -29.22 -29.75
CA GLN A 742 27.37 -27.94 -30.17
C GLN A 742 27.02 -27.55 -31.62
N HIS A 743 26.66 -28.51 -32.48
CA HIS A 743 26.31 -28.24 -33.89
C HIS A 743 24.82 -27.92 -34.10
N LEU A 744 23.94 -28.23 -33.14
CA LEU A 744 22.49 -27.96 -33.23
C LEU A 744 22.06 -26.68 -32.50
N LEU A 745 22.98 -26.02 -31.80
CA LEU A 745 22.75 -24.72 -31.13
C LEU A 745 22.96 -23.51 -32.06
N SER A 746 23.28 -23.74 -33.33
CA SER A 746 23.58 -22.71 -34.32
C SER A 746 22.38 -22.32 -35.22
N THR A 747 21.17 -22.79 -34.96
CA THR A 747 19.94 -22.39 -35.69
C THR A 747 18.85 -21.82 -34.77
N PRO A 748 18.00 -20.88 -35.25
CA PRO A 748 17.25 -19.98 -34.39
C PRO A 748 15.87 -20.52 -33.96
N GLN A 749 15.76 -21.80 -33.59
CA GLN A 749 14.53 -22.37 -33.01
C GLN A 749 14.83 -23.40 -31.89
N PRO A 750 15.01 -22.94 -30.63
CA PRO A 750 15.53 -23.75 -29.53
C PRO A 750 14.52 -24.74 -28.88
N LEU A 751 13.22 -24.65 -29.19
CA LEU A 751 12.19 -25.49 -28.56
C LEU A 751 12.10 -26.91 -29.12
N GLU A 752 12.38 -27.12 -30.41
CA GLU A 752 12.34 -28.47 -31.02
C GLU A 752 13.55 -29.33 -30.64
N GLY A 753 14.72 -28.72 -30.44
CA GLY A 753 15.90 -29.42 -29.92
C GLY A 753 15.71 -29.95 -28.49
N LEU A 754 14.87 -29.28 -27.70
CA LEU A 754 14.48 -29.71 -26.36
C LEU A 754 13.48 -30.89 -26.38
N VAL A 755 12.58 -30.95 -27.36
CA VAL A 755 11.60 -32.04 -27.52
C VAL A 755 12.29 -33.37 -27.86
N LEU A 756 13.31 -33.33 -28.72
CA LEU A 756 14.10 -34.52 -29.11
C LEU A 756 15.00 -35.06 -27.98
N ALA A 757 15.56 -34.17 -27.15
CA ALA A 757 16.38 -34.56 -26.00
C ALA A 757 15.55 -35.26 -24.89
N ILE A 758 14.28 -34.86 -24.74
CA ILE A 758 13.32 -35.46 -23.81
C ILE A 758 12.85 -36.83 -24.30
N GLN A 759 12.67 -37.03 -25.61
CA GLN A 759 12.28 -38.32 -26.17
C GLN A 759 13.40 -39.38 -26.11
N ALA A 760 14.68 -38.96 -26.13
CA ALA A 760 15.83 -39.87 -26.08
C ALA A 760 16.16 -40.44 -24.69
N THR A 761 15.49 -39.99 -23.61
CA THR A 761 15.87 -40.29 -22.21
C THR A 761 14.85 -41.13 -21.44
N GLY A 762 14.05 -41.93 -22.15
CA GLY A 762 12.94 -42.72 -21.62
C GLY A 762 13.24 -43.91 -20.70
N GLU A 763 14.48 -44.20 -20.28
CA GLU A 763 14.76 -45.42 -19.50
C GLU A 763 15.84 -45.25 -18.41
N SER A 764 15.52 -44.59 -17.28
CA SER A 764 16.06 -44.90 -15.92
C SER A 764 15.78 -43.77 -14.91
N GLN A 765 15.03 -44.10 -13.84
CA GLN A 765 14.39 -43.15 -12.92
C GLN A 765 15.30 -42.53 -11.83
N GLY A 766 16.57 -42.91 -11.70
CA GLY A 766 17.46 -42.34 -10.68
C GLY A 766 17.96 -40.91 -11.00
N GLN A 767 18.02 -40.54 -12.29
CA GLN A 767 18.48 -39.22 -12.73
C GLN A 767 17.34 -38.19 -12.89
N LEU A 768 16.08 -38.64 -12.96
CA LEU A 768 14.92 -37.78 -13.21
C LEU A 768 14.64 -36.81 -12.05
N ARG A 769 14.98 -37.18 -10.80
CA ARG A 769 14.86 -36.27 -9.65
C ARG A 769 15.85 -35.10 -9.70
N ARG A 770 17.02 -35.29 -10.33
CA ARG A 770 18.03 -34.24 -10.58
C ARG A 770 17.67 -33.37 -11.80
N VAL A 771 17.03 -33.98 -12.81
CA VAL A 771 16.58 -33.27 -14.01
C VAL A 771 15.28 -32.50 -13.76
N MET A 772 14.34 -32.99 -12.95
CA MET A 772 13.15 -32.21 -12.58
C MET A 772 13.47 -31.06 -11.63
N SER A 773 14.48 -31.15 -10.75
CA SER A 773 14.97 -29.95 -10.04
C SER A 773 15.59 -28.92 -10.98
N SER A 774 16.20 -29.37 -12.09
CA SER A 774 16.77 -28.52 -13.15
C SER A 774 15.68 -27.89 -14.05
N ALA A 775 14.65 -28.65 -14.42
CA ALA A 775 13.51 -28.15 -15.20
C ALA A 775 12.60 -27.25 -14.37
N GLN A 776 12.40 -27.55 -13.07
CA GLN A 776 11.69 -26.70 -12.12
C GLN A 776 12.50 -25.42 -11.84
N SER A 777 13.85 -25.46 -11.81
CA SER A 777 14.68 -24.25 -11.81
C SER A 777 14.59 -23.47 -13.13
N SER A 778 14.42 -24.14 -14.27
CA SER A 778 14.27 -23.47 -15.58
C SER A 778 12.89 -22.82 -15.77
N LEU A 779 11.85 -23.36 -15.13
CA LEU A 779 10.53 -22.72 -15.09
C LEU A 779 10.49 -21.60 -14.04
N LEU A 780 11.26 -21.71 -12.95
CA LEU A 780 11.58 -20.59 -12.06
C LEU A 780 12.37 -19.49 -12.80
N THR A 781 13.28 -19.86 -13.72
CA THR A 781 13.93 -18.95 -14.68
C THR A 781 12.92 -18.33 -15.65
N GLY A 782 11.88 -19.08 -16.03
CA GLY A 782 10.70 -18.59 -16.77
C GLY A 782 9.86 -17.55 -16.00
N ILE A 783 9.98 -17.49 -14.68
CA ILE A 783 9.42 -16.43 -13.83
C ILE A 783 10.45 -15.30 -13.58
N GLN A 784 11.76 -15.59 -13.67
CA GLN A 784 12.82 -14.57 -13.81
C GLN A 784 12.82 -13.87 -15.18
N THR A 785 11.86 -14.18 -16.06
CA THR A 785 11.54 -13.48 -17.32
C THR A 785 10.97 -12.08 -17.10
N THR A 786 11.48 -11.32 -16.11
CA THR A 786 11.80 -9.92 -16.40
C THR A 786 13.19 -9.96 -16.99
N ARG A 787 13.26 -10.22 -18.30
CA ARG A 787 14.54 -10.26 -19.01
C ARG A 787 15.14 -8.86 -18.87
N GLU A 788 16.24 -8.72 -18.13
CA GLU A 788 17.13 -7.57 -18.24
C GLU A 788 17.42 -7.44 -19.73
N GLN A 789 16.79 -6.46 -20.39
CA GLN A 789 16.83 -6.36 -21.85
C GLN A 789 18.26 -6.08 -22.30
N ASN A 790 19.03 -5.34 -21.50
CA ASN A 790 20.42 -4.98 -21.74
C ASN A 790 21.23 -4.88 -20.43
N ARG A 791 22.48 -5.38 -20.46
CA ARG A 791 23.49 -5.18 -19.40
C ARG A 791 24.48 -4.11 -19.84
N LEU A 792 24.45 -2.92 -19.24
CA LEU A 792 25.37 -1.81 -19.56
C LEU A 792 26.74 -2.02 -18.90
N ARG A 793 27.59 -2.83 -19.54
CA ARG A 793 28.95 -3.13 -19.05
C ARG A 793 29.96 -2.14 -19.60
N GLY A 794 30.65 -1.42 -18.73
CA GLY A 794 31.73 -0.53 -19.15
C GLY A 794 32.47 0.17 -18.00
N HIS A 795 31.75 0.60 -16.97
CA HIS A 795 32.37 1.21 -15.79
C HIS A 795 33.30 0.24 -15.06
N GLN A 796 34.39 0.79 -14.51
CA GLN A 796 35.41 0.05 -13.76
C GLN A 796 35.25 0.20 -12.23
N GLY A 797 34.25 0.97 -11.80
CA GLY A 797 33.89 1.19 -10.40
C GLY A 797 32.37 1.13 -10.19
N GLY A 798 31.93 1.22 -8.92
CA GLY A 798 30.50 1.23 -8.58
C GLY A 798 29.76 2.40 -9.24
N VAL A 799 28.57 2.14 -9.80
CA VAL A 799 27.71 3.17 -10.39
C VAL A 799 26.85 3.77 -9.29
N ASN A 800 26.92 5.10 -9.08
CA ASN A 800 26.20 5.77 -7.99
C ASN A 800 25.01 6.61 -8.46
N ALA A 801 25.03 7.03 -9.73
CA ALA A 801 24.03 7.93 -10.26
C ALA A 801 23.64 7.51 -11.68
N VAL A 802 22.34 7.63 -11.98
CA VAL A 802 21.78 7.36 -13.31
C VAL A 802 20.69 8.37 -13.63
N ALA A 803 20.62 8.79 -14.89
CA ALA A 803 19.53 9.60 -15.42
C ALA A 803 19.12 9.09 -16.81
N ILE A 804 17.85 9.28 -17.16
CA ILE A 804 17.28 8.95 -18.47
C ILE A 804 16.77 10.24 -19.08
N SER A 805 17.07 10.47 -20.36
CA SER A 805 16.60 11.66 -21.05
C SER A 805 15.08 11.68 -21.17
N PRO A 806 14.45 12.87 -21.28
CA PRO A 806 12.99 12.98 -21.41
C PRO A 806 12.40 12.25 -22.63
N ASP A 807 13.17 12.15 -23.73
CA ASP A 807 12.82 11.37 -24.93
C ASP A 807 12.94 9.84 -24.70
N GLY A 808 13.53 9.41 -23.59
CA GLY A 808 13.78 8.02 -23.24
C GLY A 808 14.94 7.37 -23.98
N GLU A 809 15.60 8.07 -24.91
CA GLU A 809 16.55 7.48 -25.87
C GLU A 809 18.00 7.43 -25.36
N THR A 810 18.35 8.29 -24.40
CA THR A 810 19.71 8.40 -23.84
C THR A 810 19.70 8.10 -22.34
N ILE A 811 20.61 7.24 -21.90
CA ILE A 811 20.86 6.95 -20.49
C ILE A 811 22.25 7.48 -20.13
N VAL A 812 22.38 8.17 -19.00
CA VAL A 812 23.66 8.62 -18.46
C VAL A 812 23.92 7.93 -17.14
N SER A 813 25.11 7.36 -16.96
CA SER A 813 25.56 6.75 -15.70
C SER A 813 26.85 7.42 -15.19
N GLY A 814 26.92 7.68 -13.88
CA GLY A 814 28.11 8.19 -13.19
C GLY A 814 28.66 7.16 -12.18
N SER A 815 29.99 7.05 -12.08
CA SER A 815 30.66 5.96 -11.35
C SER A 815 31.83 6.42 -10.47
N TRP A 816 32.25 5.53 -9.55
CA TRP A 816 33.52 5.60 -8.81
C TRP A 816 34.77 5.46 -9.67
N ASP A 817 34.64 5.20 -10.98
CA ASP A 817 35.77 5.24 -11.91
C ASP A 817 36.07 6.65 -12.48
N ASP A 818 35.51 7.68 -11.84
CA ASP A 818 35.62 9.10 -12.18
C ASP A 818 35.04 9.49 -13.55
N THR A 819 34.32 8.57 -14.21
CA THR A 819 33.72 8.83 -15.53
C THR A 819 32.20 8.86 -15.50
N LEU A 820 31.63 9.53 -16.50
CA LEU A 820 30.26 9.28 -16.93
C LEU A 820 30.24 8.51 -18.25
N ARG A 821 29.19 7.74 -18.48
CA ARG A 821 28.96 7.04 -19.76
C ARG A 821 27.56 7.31 -20.27
N LEU A 822 27.47 7.51 -21.58
CA LEU A 822 26.22 7.63 -22.31
C LEU A 822 25.89 6.31 -22.98
N TRP A 823 24.61 5.93 -22.95
CA TRP A 823 24.10 4.70 -23.53
C TRP A 823 22.83 4.98 -24.31
N ASN A 824 22.59 4.24 -25.38
CA ASN A 824 21.26 4.19 -26.00
C ASN A 824 20.39 3.14 -25.29
N ARG A 825 19.09 3.10 -25.63
CA ARG A 825 18.12 2.13 -25.08
C ARG A 825 18.48 0.67 -25.40
N GLN A 826 19.21 0.45 -26.49
CA GLN A 826 19.71 -0.83 -26.94
C GLN A 826 20.97 -1.26 -26.16
N GLY A 827 21.45 -0.42 -25.25
CA GLY A 827 22.54 -0.68 -24.34
C GLY A 827 23.94 -0.55 -24.94
N GLU A 828 24.02 0.05 -26.13
CA GLU A 828 25.28 0.42 -26.75
C GLU A 828 25.80 1.71 -26.08
N GLN A 829 27.11 1.73 -25.81
CA GLN A 829 27.75 2.89 -25.25
C GLN A 829 27.99 3.94 -26.35
N LEU A 830 27.40 5.12 -26.19
CA LEU A 830 27.52 6.23 -27.12
C LEU A 830 28.79 7.06 -26.87
N ALA A 831 29.14 7.30 -25.60
CA ALA A 831 30.33 8.08 -25.23
C ALA A 831 30.83 7.77 -23.81
N VAL A 832 32.10 8.09 -23.55
CA VAL A 832 32.68 8.14 -22.20
C VAL A 832 33.12 9.57 -21.92
N LEU A 833 32.51 10.19 -20.92
CA LEU A 833 32.76 11.56 -20.50
C LEU A 833 33.83 11.51 -19.42
N ARG A 834 35.01 12.04 -19.75
CA ARG A 834 36.16 12.11 -18.85
C ARG A 834 36.42 13.56 -18.50
N GLY A 835 36.57 13.84 -17.21
CA GLY A 835 36.90 15.19 -16.76
C GLY A 835 36.91 15.32 -15.24
N HIS A 836 35.99 14.65 -14.55
CA HIS A 836 36.01 14.60 -13.10
C HIS A 836 37.27 13.92 -12.58
N GLN A 837 37.75 14.40 -11.43
CA GLN A 837 38.98 13.92 -10.77
C GLN A 837 38.69 13.02 -9.56
N SER A 838 37.41 12.71 -9.35
CA SER A 838 36.94 11.82 -8.29
C SER A 838 35.57 11.27 -8.67
N SER A 839 35.03 10.41 -7.80
CA SER A 839 33.79 9.68 -7.97
C SER A 839 32.64 10.58 -8.41
N VAL A 840 31.93 10.19 -9.46
CA VAL A 840 30.69 10.87 -9.88
C VAL A 840 29.56 10.36 -9.01
N THR A 841 28.95 11.28 -8.27
CA THR A 841 28.00 11.01 -7.18
C THR A 841 26.58 11.43 -7.54
N ALA A 842 26.40 12.35 -8.50
CA ALA A 842 25.09 12.79 -8.96
C ALA A 842 25.08 13.09 -10.46
N VAL A 843 23.95 12.86 -11.13
CA VAL A 843 23.75 13.21 -12.55
C VAL A 843 22.31 13.63 -12.81
N ALA A 844 22.12 14.63 -13.67
CA ALA A 844 20.81 15.07 -14.16
C ALA A 844 20.89 15.44 -15.65
N ILE A 845 19.75 15.39 -16.34
CA ILE A 845 19.60 15.78 -17.74
C ILE A 845 18.53 16.87 -17.80
N SER A 846 18.77 17.91 -18.61
CA SER A 846 17.83 19.01 -18.78
C SER A 846 16.50 18.54 -19.42
N PRO A 847 15.40 19.26 -19.20
CA PRO A 847 14.11 18.94 -19.80
C PRO A 847 14.10 18.95 -21.35
N ASP A 848 14.98 19.74 -21.96
CA ASP A 848 15.20 19.73 -23.42
C ASP A 848 16.05 18.54 -23.90
N GLY A 849 16.65 17.78 -22.98
CA GLY A 849 17.52 16.63 -23.25
C GLY A 849 18.94 17.00 -23.70
N GLU A 850 19.25 18.29 -23.86
CA GLU A 850 20.47 18.74 -24.54
C GLU A 850 21.67 18.95 -23.60
N THR A 851 21.42 19.18 -22.30
CA THR A 851 22.43 19.46 -21.29
C THR A 851 22.44 18.38 -20.22
N ILE A 852 23.63 17.84 -19.93
CA ILE A 852 23.85 16.90 -18.83
C ILE A 852 24.65 17.62 -17.76
N VAL A 853 24.24 17.46 -16.49
CA VAL A 853 24.96 18.01 -15.35
C VAL A 853 25.42 16.87 -14.45
N SER A 854 26.68 16.88 -14.07
CA SER A 854 27.25 15.90 -13.15
C SER A 854 27.87 16.57 -11.92
N GLY A 855 27.65 15.97 -10.75
CA GLY A 855 28.29 16.33 -9.49
C GLY A 855 29.25 15.23 -9.03
N SER A 856 30.37 15.62 -8.40
CA SER A 856 31.44 14.70 -8.03
C SER A 856 32.02 15.00 -6.65
N GLY A 857 32.72 14.00 -6.09
CA GLY A 857 33.62 14.13 -4.95
C GLY A 857 34.87 14.98 -5.21
N ASP A 858 35.06 15.51 -6.43
CA ASP A 858 36.10 16.51 -6.75
C ASP A 858 35.66 17.95 -6.43
N ASN A 859 34.53 18.10 -5.74
CA ASN A 859 33.89 19.35 -5.31
C ASN A 859 33.41 20.23 -6.49
N THR A 860 33.36 19.70 -7.71
CA THR A 860 32.89 20.44 -8.89
C THR A 860 31.61 19.85 -9.47
N LEU A 861 30.87 20.70 -10.18
CA LEU A 861 29.90 20.24 -11.16
C LEU A 861 30.45 20.45 -12.57
N ARG A 862 29.99 19.64 -13.51
CA ARG A 862 30.35 19.78 -14.94
C ARG A 862 29.11 19.73 -15.80
N LEU A 863 29.09 20.59 -16.81
CA LEU A 863 28.08 20.60 -17.87
C LEU A 863 28.62 19.88 -19.09
N TRP A 864 27.79 19.07 -19.72
CA TRP A 864 28.11 18.33 -20.93
C TRP A 864 26.99 18.47 -21.95
N ASN A 865 27.32 18.43 -23.24
CA ASN A 865 26.32 18.24 -24.29
C ASN A 865 26.03 16.75 -24.52
N ARG A 866 25.02 16.45 -25.35
CA ARG A 866 24.63 15.08 -25.71
C ARG A 866 25.72 14.28 -26.44
N GLN A 867 26.68 14.97 -27.05
CA GLN A 867 27.83 14.37 -27.72
C GLN A 867 28.94 13.98 -26.72
N GLY A 868 28.78 14.34 -25.44
CA GLY A 868 29.74 14.05 -24.37
C GLY A 868 30.88 15.06 -24.28
N GLU A 869 30.77 16.21 -24.94
CA GLU A 869 31.73 17.30 -24.84
C GLU A 869 31.42 18.14 -23.59
N GLN A 870 32.46 18.55 -22.89
CA GLN A 870 32.31 19.36 -21.70
C GLN A 870 32.06 20.83 -22.08
N LEU A 871 30.95 21.39 -21.62
CA LEU A 871 30.55 22.77 -21.85
C LEU A 871 31.10 23.72 -20.79
N ALA A 872 31.09 23.33 -19.52
CA ALA A 872 31.57 24.17 -18.41
C ALA A 872 31.98 23.35 -17.18
N VAL A 873 32.81 23.96 -16.31
CA VAL A 873 33.12 23.46 -14.96
C VAL A 873 32.66 24.48 -13.94
N LEU A 874 31.74 24.08 -13.08
CA LEU A 874 31.12 24.89 -12.05
C LEU A 874 31.89 24.65 -10.75
N ARG A 875 32.59 25.69 -10.29
CA ARG A 875 33.42 25.66 -9.08
C ARG A 875 32.77 26.52 -8.02
N GLY A 876 32.66 26.01 -6.80
CA GLY A 876 32.16 26.78 -5.66
C GLY A 876 31.99 25.96 -4.40
N HIS A 877 31.53 24.72 -4.52
CA HIS A 877 31.44 23.80 -3.40
C HIS A 877 32.81 23.50 -2.79
N GLN A 878 32.83 23.29 -1.48
CA GLN A 878 34.06 23.00 -0.71
C GLN A 878 34.19 21.53 -0.31
N ASP A 879 33.15 20.73 -0.56
CA ASP A 879 33.11 19.29 -0.28
C ASP A 879 32.27 18.57 -1.36
N TRP A 880 32.10 17.26 -1.22
CA TRP A 880 31.46 16.37 -2.18
C TRP A 880 30.09 16.87 -2.61
N VAL A 881 29.85 16.94 -3.92
CA VAL A 881 28.54 17.28 -4.46
C VAL A 881 27.70 16.01 -4.53
N THR A 882 26.73 15.84 -3.64
CA THR A 882 25.95 14.61 -3.51
C THR A 882 24.60 14.65 -4.23
N ALA A 883 24.15 15.82 -4.66
CA ALA A 883 22.88 15.97 -5.36
C ALA A 883 22.98 17.04 -6.45
N VAL A 884 22.29 16.81 -7.57
CA VAL A 884 22.09 17.79 -8.62
C VAL A 884 20.68 17.67 -9.19
N ALA A 885 20.03 18.80 -9.47
CA ALA A 885 18.74 18.88 -10.12
C ALA A 885 18.71 20.06 -11.09
N ILE A 886 17.83 19.98 -12.08
CA ILE A 886 17.60 21.06 -13.07
C ILE A 886 16.12 21.43 -12.97
N SER A 887 15.82 22.73 -12.98
CA SER A 887 14.45 23.22 -12.96
C SER A 887 13.67 22.78 -14.20
N PRO A 888 12.32 22.70 -14.14
CA PRO A 888 11.50 22.28 -15.28
C PRO A 888 11.60 23.19 -16.52
N ASP A 889 11.98 24.46 -16.34
CA ASP A 889 12.27 25.39 -17.44
C ASP A 889 13.68 25.20 -18.05
N GLY A 890 14.53 24.38 -17.41
CA GLY A 890 15.91 24.12 -17.84
C GLY A 890 16.91 25.22 -17.48
N GLU A 891 16.47 26.33 -16.89
CA GLU A 891 17.29 27.55 -16.74
C GLU A 891 18.12 27.58 -15.46
N THR A 892 17.70 26.85 -14.42
CA THR A 892 18.36 26.82 -13.12
C THR A 892 18.84 25.42 -12.77
N ILE A 893 20.10 25.32 -12.37
CA ILE A 893 20.71 24.11 -11.82
C ILE A 893 20.85 24.29 -10.31
N VAL A 894 20.45 23.30 -9.53
CA VAL A 894 20.65 23.27 -8.08
C VAL A 894 21.59 22.13 -7.72
N SER A 895 22.56 22.41 -6.86
CA SER A 895 23.49 21.42 -6.33
C SER A 895 23.51 21.40 -4.82
N GLY A 896 23.59 20.21 -4.24
CA GLY A 896 23.75 20.01 -2.79
C GLY A 896 25.04 19.27 -2.48
N SER A 897 25.69 19.70 -1.40
CA SER A 897 27.02 19.23 -1.02
C SER A 897 27.12 18.97 0.48
N TRP A 898 28.12 18.17 0.86
CA TRP A 898 28.56 17.99 2.24
C TRP A 898 29.21 19.23 2.86
N ASP A 899 29.37 20.33 2.10
CA ASP A 899 29.78 21.63 2.65
C ASP A 899 28.66 22.40 3.35
N ASP A 900 27.55 21.72 3.68
CA ASP A 900 26.32 22.24 4.28
C ASP A 900 25.65 23.35 3.44
N THR A 901 25.94 23.43 2.13
CA THR A 901 25.33 24.42 1.23
C THR A 901 24.55 23.79 0.07
N LEU A 902 23.49 24.50 -0.33
CA LEU A 902 22.89 24.37 -1.65
C LEU A 902 23.36 25.54 -2.52
N ARG A 903 23.68 25.28 -3.78
CA ARG A 903 24.06 26.34 -4.74
C ARG A 903 23.17 26.31 -5.95
N LEU A 904 22.80 27.49 -6.41
CA LEU A 904 22.02 27.70 -7.63
C LEU A 904 22.97 28.21 -8.72
N TRP A 905 22.81 27.72 -9.93
CA TRP A 905 23.62 28.08 -11.09
C TRP A 905 22.71 28.32 -12.30
N ASN A 906 23.12 29.20 -13.21
CA ASN A 906 22.48 29.32 -14.52
C ASN A 906 23.08 28.30 -15.52
N ARG A 907 22.48 28.21 -16.72
CA ARG A 907 22.96 27.32 -17.80
C ARG A 907 24.36 27.63 -18.30
N GLN A 908 24.85 28.84 -18.10
CA GLN A 908 26.19 29.27 -18.45
C GLN A 908 27.23 28.86 -17.41
N GLY A 909 26.80 28.26 -16.29
CA GLY A 909 27.67 27.80 -15.21
C GLY A 909 28.04 28.89 -14.19
N GLU A 910 27.36 30.03 -14.23
CA GLU A 910 27.52 31.10 -13.26
C GLU A 910 26.67 30.84 -12.03
N GLN A 911 27.23 31.09 -10.84
CA GLN A 911 26.52 30.89 -9.58
C GLN A 911 25.52 32.03 -9.33
N LEU A 912 24.25 31.68 -9.18
CA LEU A 912 23.14 32.60 -8.92
C LEU A 912 22.95 32.87 -7.42
N ALA A 913 23.06 31.84 -6.58
CA ALA A 913 22.87 31.96 -5.13
C ALA A 913 23.54 30.82 -4.35
N VAL A 914 23.78 31.07 -3.06
CA VAL A 914 24.19 30.06 -2.08
C VAL A 914 23.18 30.09 -0.93
N LEU A 915 22.56 28.95 -0.65
CA LEU A 915 21.69 28.75 0.50
C LEU A 915 22.46 27.94 1.52
N ARG A 916 22.44 28.41 2.78
CA ARG A 916 23.09 27.74 3.90
C ARG A 916 22.00 27.23 4.84
N GLY A 917 22.13 25.98 5.25
CA GLY A 917 21.27 25.34 6.26
C GLY A 917 21.66 25.72 7.67
#